data_AF-A0AAN9RSW9-F1
#
_entry.id   AF-A0AAN9RSW9-F1
#
_cell.length_a   1.000
_cell.length_b   1.000
_cell.length_c   1.000
_cell.angle_alpha   90.00
_cell.angle_beta   90.00
_cell.angle_gamma   90.00
#
_symmetry.space_group_name_H-M   'P 1'
#
loop_
_entity.id
_entity.type
_entity.pdbx_description
1 polymer ?
#
loop_
_entity_poly.entity_id
_entity_poly.type
_entity_poly.pdbx_seq_one_letter_code
_entity_poly.pdbx_strand_id
1 'polypeptide(L)'
;MKIGPFGFKSEEYDGSVPNLVLRPQPWTKVCSIIFVDLPFGTGFSYAKNLTANRKDWKLVHHTHQFLRKWLIDHPEFLSNDFYMGAGSFSGIPAPAIVQEISKGNAIGLQPPINLQGYLLGNPMTTRKEKNDEIPFAHGMGLISDELYESLKRNCKGEYIDVDSRNELCSRDLNYYDECLSGINEFNILDLYCKDDSTKNHEGPWRRSLTQKFESSLNSHLTELDIRCQIYGFFLATQWANDESVRKALHIREGTKGKWERCWTGNFEHEISSSFEFHLNLSAKGYRSLIYSGDHDAVVPFMSTQAWIRALNYSIVDDWRPWLLEGQVAGVQDTAPEYKPHEGYAMFSRWIASKPLKLTQSRHSLSQTTFEFVFRFQILLFVFSSKYLFSISFIFPFCLYHFQYIHSPNYTTVTSMADSSPRTVLVTGSGGRTGQIVYKKLKEKPNQYVTRGLVRTEESKQKIGGANDVFVGDIRDAGSITPAFQGIDSLIILTSAVPQMKPGFDPTKGERPEFYFSDGAYPEQVDWIGQKNQIDAAKAAGVKHVVLVGSMGGTNTNHPLNSLGNGNILIWKRKAEQYLADSGVPYTIIRPGGLLDKEGGIRELIVGKDDELLQTENKAVPRADVAEVCIQALNFEEVQFKAFDLASKPEGVGTPTKDFKALFSNITARF
;
A
#
# COMPACT_ATOMS: atom_id res chain seq x y z
N MET A 1 -19.77 17.79 -17.05
CA MET A 1 -20.73 17.39 -15.99
C MET A 1 -20.14 17.41 -14.59
N LYS A 2 -18.85 17.08 -14.38
CA LYS A 2 -18.24 17.09 -13.04
C LYS A 2 -17.32 18.31 -12.82
N ILE A 3 -16.10 18.25 -13.36
CA ILE A 3 -15.00 19.21 -13.05
C ILE A 3 -14.69 20.24 -14.16
N GLY A 4 -15.30 20.08 -15.33
CA GLY A 4 -15.04 20.91 -16.52
C GLY A 4 -15.62 22.34 -16.42
N PRO A 5 -15.29 23.22 -17.38
CA PRO A 5 -15.70 24.63 -17.37
C PRO A 5 -17.22 24.84 -17.52
N PHE A 6 -17.95 23.85 -18.06
CA PHE A 6 -19.37 23.98 -18.38
C PHE A 6 -20.24 22.95 -17.64
N GLY A 7 -21.45 23.37 -17.29
CA GLY A 7 -22.58 22.52 -16.94
C GLY A 7 -23.72 22.71 -17.95
N PHE A 8 -24.75 21.88 -17.86
CA PHE A 8 -25.99 22.09 -18.61
C PHE A 8 -26.92 22.98 -17.79
N LYS A 9 -27.62 23.88 -18.46
CA LYS A 9 -28.70 24.66 -17.85
C LYS A 9 -29.81 23.68 -17.44
N SER A 10 -30.27 23.78 -16.20
CA SER A 10 -31.37 22.97 -15.68
C SER A 10 -32.69 23.57 -16.17
N GLU A 11 -33.08 23.17 -17.38
CA GLU A 11 -34.35 23.54 -18.02
C GLU A 11 -34.94 22.33 -18.75
N GLU A 12 -36.25 22.33 -18.95
CA GLU A 12 -36.95 21.28 -19.70
C GLU A 12 -36.42 21.22 -21.14
N TYR A 13 -36.22 20.02 -21.65
CA TYR A 13 -35.63 19.82 -22.97
C TYR A 13 -36.69 20.05 -24.05
N ASP A 14 -36.55 21.15 -24.77
CA ASP A 14 -37.48 21.61 -25.81
C ASP A 14 -37.19 21.01 -27.20
N GLY A 15 -36.23 20.08 -27.30
CA GLY A 15 -35.77 19.50 -28.57
C GLY A 15 -34.67 20.30 -29.27
N SER A 16 -34.27 21.46 -28.74
CA SER A 16 -33.14 22.24 -29.23
C SER A 16 -31.81 21.81 -28.61
N VAL A 17 -30.69 22.37 -29.09
CA VAL A 17 -29.36 22.06 -28.54
C VAL A 17 -29.30 22.51 -27.07
N PRO A 18 -29.01 21.62 -26.11
CA PRO A 18 -28.98 21.98 -24.70
C PRO A 18 -28.01 23.12 -24.38
N ASN A 19 -28.48 24.10 -23.63
CA ASN A 19 -27.69 25.28 -23.27
C ASN A 19 -26.60 24.94 -22.24
N LEU A 20 -25.41 25.49 -22.47
CA LEU A 20 -24.27 25.39 -21.55
C LEU A 20 -24.20 26.61 -20.63
N VAL A 21 -23.88 26.37 -19.36
CA VAL A 21 -23.63 27.42 -18.37
C VAL A 21 -22.22 27.29 -17.81
N LEU A 22 -21.56 28.41 -17.52
CA LEU A 22 -20.25 28.42 -16.89
C LEU A 22 -20.35 27.92 -15.46
N ARG A 23 -19.44 27.01 -15.08
CA ARG A 23 -19.31 26.59 -13.68
C ARG A 23 -18.56 27.64 -12.87
N PRO A 24 -18.97 27.94 -11.63
CA PRO A 24 -18.24 28.87 -10.77
C PRO A 24 -16.83 28.37 -10.40
N GLN A 25 -16.66 27.07 -10.20
CA GLN A 25 -15.43 26.47 -9.65
C GLN A 25 -14.92 25.28 -10.49
N PRO A 26 -14.63 25.48 -11.79
CA PRO A 26 -14.08 24.41 -12.61
C PRO A 26 -12.61 24.23 -12.28
N TRP A 27 -12.13 22.99 -12.38
CA TRP A 27 -10.72 22.68 -12.11
C TRP A 27 -9.77 23.34 -13.13
N THR A 28 -10.29 23.68 -14.31
CA THR A 28 -9.57 24.41 -15.36
C THR A 28 -9.16 25.84 -14.95
N LYS A 29 -9.59 26.34 -13.78
CA LYS A 29 -9.08 27.60 -13.21
C LYS A 29 -7.65 27.52 -12.70
N VAL A 30 -7.15 26.32 -12.38
CA VAL A 30 -5.83 26.12 -11.77
C VAL A 30 -4.91 25.17 -12.55
N CYS A 31 -5.42 24.53 -13.60
CA CYS A 31 -4.63 23.70 -14.51
C CYS A 31 -5.25 23.59 -15.91
N SER A 32 -4.47 23.14 -16.88
CA SER A 32 -4.97 22.65 -18.16
C SER A 32 -5.40 21.19 -18.02
N ILE A 33 -6.58 20.84 -18.56
CA ILE A 33 -7.12 19.47 -18.47
C ILE A 33 -7.40 18.93 -19.86
N ILE A 34 -6.94 17.71 -20.12
CA ILE A 34 -7.27 16.93 -21.31
C ILE A 34 -8.27 15.86 -20.87
N PHE A 35 -9.50 15.93 -21.39
CA PHE A 35 -10.50 14.87 -21.22
C PHE A 35 -10.35 13.88 -22.39
N VAL A 36 -10.15 12.60 -22.07
CA VAL A 36 -9.86 11.58 -23.09
C VAL A 36 -10.92 10.49 -23.04
N ASP A 37 -11.63 10.29 -24.16
CA ASP A 37 -12.57 9.19 -24.32
C ASP A 37 -11.81 7.87 -24.51
N LEU A 38 -11.89 6.99 -23.52
CA LEU A 38 -11.16 5.72 -23.51
C LEU A 38 -12.00 4.60 -22.89
N PRO A 39 -11.79 3.32 -23.27
CA PRO A 39 -11.04 2.84 -24.44
C PRO A 39 -11.76 3.13 -25.77
N PHE A 40 -11.26 2.62 -26.89
CA PHE A 40 -11.97 2.69 -28.18
C PHE A 40 -13.41 2.16 -28.06
N GLY A 41 -14.35 2.90 -28.63
CA GLY A 41 -15.80 2.67 -28.53
C GLY A 41 -16.48 3.54 -27.47
N THR A 42 -15.75 4.07 -26.48
CA THR A 42 -16.28 5.03 -25.50
C THR A 42 -16.41 6.41 -26.14
N GLY A 43 -17.55 7.09 -25.90
CA GLY A 43 -17.80 8.43 -26.41
C GLY A 43 -17.53 8.56 -27.92
N PHE A 44 -16.64 9.48 -28.30
CA PHE A 44 -16.23 9.70 -29.69
C PHE A 44 -15.04 8.86 -30.16
N SER A 45 -14.38 8.11 -29.27
CA SER A 45 -13.25 7.25 -29.63
C SER A 45 -13.70 6.02 -30.42
N TYR A 46 -13.00 5.71 -31.51
CA TYR A 46 -13.38 4.64 -32.45
C TYR A 46 -12.18 3.82 -32.93
N ALA A 47 -12.46 2.59 -33.39
CA ALA A 47 -11.49 1.72 -34.05
C ALA A 47 -12.21 0.81 -35.06
N LYS A 48 -11.50 0.32 -36.08
CA LYS A 48 -12.06 -0.62 -37.07
C LYS A 48 -12.48 -1.96 -36.45
N ASN A 49 -11.72 -2.44 -35.46
CA ASN A 49 -12.00 -3.65 -34.70
C ASN A 49 -12.07 -3.29 -33.22
N LEU A 50 -13.28 -3.05 -32.69
CA LEU A 50 -13.48 -2.66 -31.30
C LEU A 50 -13.10 -3.80 -30.35
N THR A 51 -13.59 -5.01 -30.58
CA THR A 51 -13.41 -6.17 -29.69
C THR A 51 -11.94 -6.45 -29.39
N ALA A 52 -11.06 -6.41 -30.41
CA ALA A 52 -9.63 -6.67 -30.23
C ALA A 52 -8.89 -5.61 -29.38
N ASN A 53 -9.49 -4.45 -29.16
CA ASN A 53 -8.84 -3.31 -28.49
C ASN A 53 -9.47 -2.94 -27.14
N ARG A 54 -10.50 -3.66 -26.70
CA ARG A 54 -11.21 -3.40 -25.45
C ARG A 54 -10.76 -4.34 -24.35
N LYS A 55 -9.52 -4.14 -23.89
CA LYS A 55 -8.93 -4.85 -22.76
C LYS A 55 -8.17 -3.89 -21.86
N ASP A 56 -8.01 -4.22 -20.58
CA ASP A 56 -7.29 -3.38 -19.62
C ASP A 56 -5.89 -3.00 -20.11
N TRP A 57 -5.07 -3.96 -20.56
CA TRP A 57 -3.72 -3.62 -21.02
C TRP A 57 -3.73 -2.83 -22.31
N LYS A 58 -4.66 -3.10 -23.24
CA LYS A 58 -4.79 -2.29 -24.46
C LYS A 58 -5.13 -0.84 -24.12
N LEU A 59 -6.04 -0.61 -23.18
CA LEU A 59 -6.35 0.71 -22.66
C LEU A 59 -5.09 1.41 -22.11
N VAL A 60 -4.32 0.73 -21.26
CA VAL A 60 -3.07 1.27 -20.69
C VAL A 60 -2.09 1.71 -21.78
N HIS A 61 -1.76 0.81 -22.72
CA HIS A 61 -0.79 1.08 -23.77
C HIS A 61 -1.27 2.17 -24.75
N HIS A 62 -2.54 2.15 -25.16
CA HIS A 62 -3.09 3.19 -26.04
C HIS A 62 -3.09 4.56 -25.35
N THR A 63 -3.34 4.63 -24.05
CA THR A 63 -3.30 5.89 -23.30
C THR A 63 -1.89 6.45 -23.25
N HIS A 64 -0.89 5.62 -22.94
CA HIS A 64 0.52 6.03 -22.94
C HIS A 64 0.97 6.51 -24.32
N GLN A 65 0.58 5.80 -25.38
CA GLN A 65 0.86 6.20 -26.76
C GLN A 65 0.17 7.51 -27.14
N PHE A 66 -1.11 7.68 -26.78
CA PHE A 66 -1.88 8.90 -27.01
C PHE A 66 -1.19 10.10 -26.36
N LEU A 67 -0.81 10.00 -25.08
CA LEU A 67 -0.18 11.11 -24.35
C LEU A 67 1.14 11.55 -25.00
N ARG A 68 1.98 10.61 -25.45
CA ARG A 68 3.24 10.96 -26.13
C ARG A 68 3.00 11.60 -27.50
N LYS A 69 2.06 11.06 -28.29
CA LYS A 69 1.70 11.67 -29.59
C LYS A 69 1.11 13.06 -29.41
N TRP A 70 0.25 13.23 -28.40
CA TRP A 70 -0.32 14.53 -28.08
C TRP A 70 0.76 15.55 -27.73
N LEU A 71 1.78 15.17 -26.95
CA LEU A 71 2.92 16.05 -26.63
C LEU A 71 3.86 16.32 -27.82
N ILE A 72 3.90 15.45 -28.83
CA ILE A 72 4.60 15.74 -30.09
C ILE A 72 3.87 16.86 -30.84
N ASP A 73 2.54 16.78 -30.89
CA ASP A 73 1.69 17.77 -31.58
C ASP A 73 1.51 19.07 -30.76
N HIS A 74 1.76 19.04 -29.45
CA HIS A 74 1.60 20.16 -28.51
C HIS A 74 2.84 20.35 -27.61
N PRO A 75 4.01 20.67 -28.21
CA PRO A 75 5.29 20.71 -27.50
C PRO A 75 5.36 21.79 -26.40
N GLU A 76 4.49 22.80 -26.45
CA GLU A 76 4.38 23.84 -25.42
C GLU A 76 4.00 23.29 -24.04
N PHE A 77 3.42 22.08 -23.98
CA PHE A 77 3.06 21.41 -22.73
C PHE A 77 4.15 20.49 -22.16
N LEU A 78 5.29 20.32 -22.85
CA LEU A 78 6.35 19.39 -22.42
C LEU A 78 6.92 19.70 -21.04
N SER A 79 7.01 20.99 -20.70
CA SER A 79 7.54 21.44 -19.41
C SER A 79 6.50 21.41 -18.27
N ASN A 80 5.22 21.25 -18.60
CA ASN A 80 4.16 21.30 -17.59
C ASN A 80 4.16 20.05 -16.72
N ASP A 81 3.94 20.26 -15.43
CA ASP A 81 3.69 19.17 -14.49
C ASP A 81 2.47 18.36 -14.92
N PHE A 82 2.67 17.06 -15.11
CA PHE A 82 1.63 16.13 -15.54
C PHE A 82 1.09 15.34 -14.34
N TYR A 83 -0.24 15.34 -14.21
CA TYR A 83 -0.97 14.51 -13.24
C TYR A 83 -2.06 13.70 -13.94
N MET A 84 -2.19 12.43 -13.55
CA MET A 84 -3.28 11.58 -14.02
C MET A 84 -4.46 11.66 -13.06
N GLY A 85 -5.61 12.16 -13.53
CA GLY A 85 -6.88 12.15 -12.79
C GLY A 85 -7.80 11.03 -13.26
N ALA A 86 -8.41 10.30 -12.34
CA ALA A 86 -9.38 9.23 -12.65
C ALA A 86 -10.37 9.00 -11.50
N GLY A 87 -11.37 8.14 -11.70
CA GLY A 87 -12.29 7.72 -10.65
C GLY A 87 -13.13 6.51 -11.03
N SER A 88 -13.86 5.94 -10.06
CA SER A 88 -14.66 4.71 -10.25
C SER A 88 -13.81 3.58 -10.86
N PHE A 89 -14.32 2.89 -11.89
CA PHE A 89 -13.61 1.83 -12.62
C PHE A 89 -12.19 2.24 -13.07
N SER A 90 -11.97 3.51 -13.40
CA SER A 90 -10.66 4.00 -13.83
C SER A 90 -9.59 3.95 -12.74
N GLY A 91 -9.96 3.65 -11.48
CA GLY A 91 -9.01 3.30 -10.42
C GLY A 91 -8.16 2.05 -10.72
N ILE A 92 -8.63 1.16 -11.60
CA ILE A 92 -7.86 0.00 -12.07
C ILE A 92 -6.77 0.39 -13.10
N PRO A 93 -7.10 0.96 -14.27
CA PRO A 93 -6.11 1.26 -15.30
C PRO A 93 -5.27 2.51 -15.02
N ALA A 94 -5.73 3.49 -14.25
CA ALA A 94 -4.99 4.75 -14.08
C ALA A 94 -3.63 4.57 -13.39
N PRO A 95 -3.51 3.86 -12.26
CA PRO A 95 -2.20 3.53 -11.67
C PRO A 95 -1.29 2.75 -12.64
N ALA A 96 -1.85 1.83 -13.43
CA ALA A 96 -1.08 1.10 -14.45
C ALA A 96 -0.54 2.04 -15.54
N ILE A 97 -1.34 2.99 -16.02
CA ILE A 97 -0.92 4.04 -16.98
C ILE A 97 0.21 4.88 -16.40
N VAL A 98 0.09 5.32 -15.14
CA VAL A 98 1.12 6.12 -14.48
C VAL A 98 2.43 5.33 -14.37
N GLN A 99 2.35 4.04 -14.04
CA GLN A 99 3.53 3.17 -13.98
C GLN A 99 4.16 2.98 -15.37
N GLU A 100 3.34 2.81 -16.41
CA GLU A 100 3.79 2.68 -17.80
C GLU A 100 4.52 3.95 -18.28
N ILE A 101 3.98 5.14 -17.96
CA ILE A 101 4.64 6.43 -18.22
C ILE A 101 5.98 6.51 -17.48
N SER A 102 6.00 6.16 -16.18
CA SER A 102 7.22 6.16 -15.36
C SER A 102 8.30 5.25 -15.95
N LYS A 103 7.93 4.02 -16.36
CA LYS A 103 8.83 3.06 -17.03
C LYS A 103 9.34 3.62 -18.36
N GLY A 104 8.44 4.19 -19.18
CA GLY A 104 8.78 4.81 -20.45
C GLY A 104 9.80 5.95 -20.29
N ASN A 105 9.63 6.81 -19.29
CA ASN A 105 10.59 7.87 -18.99
C ASN A 105 11.95 7.30 -18.53
N ALA A 106 11.95 6.28 -17.69
CA ALA A 106 13.18 5.67 -17.17
C ALA A 106 14.05 5.03 -18.27
N ILE A 107 13.44 4.50 -19.33
CA ILE A 107 14.16 3.95 -20.50
C ILE A 107 14.42 4.99 -21.59
N GLY A 108 14.13 6.27 -21.34
CA GLY A 108 14.43 7.37 -22.25
C GLY A 108 13.48 7.55 -23.44
N LEU A 109 12.25 7.00 -23.39
CA LEU A 109 11.26 7.24 -24.45
C LEU A 109 10.98 8.74 -24.60
N GLN A 110 10.85 9.19 -25.85
CA GLN A 110 10.61 10.59 -26.22
C GLN A 110 9.17 10.79 -26.75
N PRO A 111 8.58 11.99 -26.56
CA PRO A 111 9.05 13.03 -25.64
C PRO A 111 8.80 12.64 -24.17
N PRO A 112 9.62 13.11 -23.20
CA PRO A 112 9.40 12.80 -21.79
C PRO A 112 8.08 13.40 -21.32
N ILE A 113 7.37 12.68 -20.46
CA ILE A 113 6.19 13.20 -19.76
C ILE A 113 6.66 13.66 -18.38
N ASN A 114 6.51 14.94 -18.04
CA ASN A 114 6.91 15.49 -16.73
C ASN A 114 5.93 15.04 -15.61
N LEU A 115 5.91 13.73 -15.34
CA LEU A 115 4.98 13.06 -14.43
C LEU A 115 5.28 13.40 -12.97
N GLN A 116 4.30 13.99 -12.28
CA GLN A 116 4.39 14.40 -10.88
C GLN A 116 3.57 13.54 -9.92
N GLY A 117 2.47 12.95 -10.39
CA GLY A 117 1.60 12.15 -9.54
C GLY A 117 0.25 11.85 -10.16
N TYR A 118 -0.70 11.42 -9.34
CA TYR A 118 -2.04 11.07 -9.78
C TYR A 118 -3.09 11.28 -8.68
N LEU A 119 -4.35 11.42 -9.06
CA LEU A 119 -5.45 11.57 -8.12
C LEU A 119 -6.65 10.74 -8.55
N LEU A 120 -7.26 10.05 -7.59
CA LEU A 120 -8.34 9.11 -7.84
C LEU A 120 -9.55 9.39 -6.94
N GLY A 121 -10.72 9.56 -7.55
CA GLY A 121 -12.00 9.77 -6.86
C GLY A 121 -12.86 8.51 -6.83
N ASN A 122 -13.26 8.05 -5.66
CA ASN A 122 -14.02 6.82 -5.43
C ASN A 122 -13.48 5.65 -6.27
N PRO A 123 -12.18 5.29 -6.15
CA PRO A 123 -11.56 4.33 -7.05
C PRO A 123 -11.87 2.88 -6.69
N MET A 124 -12.26 2.11 -7.70
CA MET A 124 -12.13 0.66 -7.65
C MET A 124 -10.64 0.28 -7.73
N THR A 125 -10.16 -0.54 -6.81
CA THR A 125 -8.72 -0.89 -6.72
C THR A 125 -8.49 -2.40 -6.72
N THR A 126 -9.33 -3.18 -6.07
CA THR A 126 -9.11 -4.62 -5.84
C THR A 126 -10.12 -5.52 -6.55
N ARG A 127 -11.19 -4.93 -7.12
CA ARG A 127 -12.39 -5.61 -7.62
C ARG A 127 -13.13 -6.42 -6.55
N LYS A 128 -12.83 -6.13 -5.27
CA LYS A 128 -13.47 -6.72 -4.10
C LYS A 128 -14.33 -5.72 -3.33
N GLU A 129 -14.45 -4.49 -3.83
CA GLU A 129 -15.17 -3.38 -3.18
C GLU A 129 -16.63 -3.71 -2.88
N LYS A 130 -17.24 -4.60 -3.68
CA LYS A 130 -18.59 -5.11 -3.42
C LYS A 130 -18.72 -5.82 -2.06
N ASN A 131 -17.63 -6.39 -1.54
CA ASN A 131 -17.64 -6.99 -0.20
C ASN A 131 -17.76 -5.94 0.93
N ASP A 132 -17.47 -4.67 0.65
CA ASP A 132 -17.57 -3.57 1.59
C ASP A 132 -18.93 -2.84 1.52
N GLU A 133 -19.78 -3.17 0.54
CA GLU A 133 -21.12 -2.57 0.37
C GLU A 133 -22.06 -2.91 1.54
N ILE A 134 -22.08 -4.16 1.98
CA ILE A 134 -22.95 -4.61 3.09
C ILE A 134 -22.55 -3.96 4.43
N PRO A 135 -21.26 -3.97 4.84
CA PRO A 135 -20.82 -3.19 6.00
C PRO A 135 -21.13 -1.69 5.90
N PHE A 136 -21.01 -1.12 4.69
CA PHE A 136 -21.36 0.28 4.46
C PHE A 136 -22.86 0.52 4.64
N ALA A 137 -23.72 -0.28 4.01
CA ALA A 137 -25.17 -0.17 4.12
C ALA A 137 -25.64 -0.31 5.56
N HIS A 138 -25.03 -1.22 6.33
CA HIS A 138 -25.27 -1.34 7.77
C HIS A 138 -24.85 -0.09 8.53
N GLY A 139 -23.62 0.40 8.30
CA GLY A 139 -23.11 1.62 8.94
C GLY A 139 -23.92 2.88 8.63
N MET A 140 -24.56 2.93 7.47
CA MET A 140 -25.45 4.03 7.04
C MET A 140 -26.92 3.80 7.46
N GLY A 141 -27.23 2.71 8.15
CA GLY A 141 -28.59 2.40 8.64
C GLY A 141 -29.57 2.00 7.55
N LEU A 142 -29.09 1.52 6.40
CA LEU A 142 -29.92 1.06 5.27
C LEU A 142 -30.45 -0.36 5.48
N ILE A 143 -29.78 -1.14 6.33
CA ILE A 143 -30.17 -2.51 6.70
C ILE A 143 -30.12 -2.70 8.21
N SER A 144 -30.90 -3.66 8.72
CA SER A 144 -30.98 -3.94 10.16
C SER A 144 -29.78 -4.75 10.67
N ASP A 145 -29.55 -4.72 11.99
CA ASP A 145 -28.53 -5.53 12.66
C ASP A 145 -28.75 -7.03 12.42
N GLU A 146 -30.01 -7.48 12.40
CA GLU A 146 -30.36 -8.88 12.17
C GLU A 146 -30.00 -9.32 10.76
N LEU A 147 -30.28 -8.48 9.75
CA LEU A 147 -29.92 -8.78 8.36
C LEU A 147 -28.40 -8.77 8.19
N TYR A 148 -27.70 -7.80 8.76
CA TYR A 148 -26.24 -7.72 8.70
C TYR A 148 -25.56 -8.95 9.32
N GLU A 149 -25.96 -9.35 10.53
CA GLU A 149 -25.41 -10.53 11.20
C GLU A 149 -25.80 -11.84 10.49
N SER A 150 -26.97 -11.90 9.87
CA SER A 150 -27.39 -13.03 9.03
C SER A 150 -26.53 -13.14 7.77
N LEU A 151 -26.36 -12.04 7.03
CA LEU A 151 -25.48 -11.95 5.85
C LEU A 151 -24.05 -12.36 6.19
N LYS A 152 -23.48 -11.82 7.27
CA LYS A 152 -22.12 -12.15 7.71
C LYS A 152 -21.97 -13.64 8.03
N ARG A 153 -22.95 -14.24 8.71
CA ARG A 153 -22.93 -15.66 9.08
C ARG A 153 -23.13 -16.58 7.88
N ASN A 154 -24.12 -16.30 7.04
CA ASN A 154 -24.55 -17.18 5.96
C ASN A 154 -23.66 -17.05 4.73
N CYS A 155 -23.17 -15.84 4.43
CA CYS A 155 -22.28 -15.56 3.29
C CYS A 155 -20.78 -15.57 3.66
N LYS A 156 -20.44 -15.65 4.95
CA LYS A 156 -19.04 -15.74 5.45
C LYS A 156 -18.14 -14.58 5.01
N GLY A 157 -18.72 -13.40 4.80
CA GLY A 157 -18.00 -12.20 4.35
C GLY A 157 -17.60 -12.20 2.88
N GLU A 158 -18.14 -13.12 2.06
CA GLU A 158 -17.98 -13.14 0.60
C GLU A 158 -19.35 -12.94 -0.06
N TYR A 159 -19.48 -11.85 -0.82
CA TYR A 159 -20.73 -11.35 -1.39
C TYR A 159 -20.62 -11.13 -2.92
N ILE A 160 -19.47 -11.44 -3.51
CA ILE A 160 -19.21 -11.35 -4.95
C ILE A 160 -19.38 -12.73 -5.59
N ASP A 161 -18.56 -13.68 -5.15
CA ASP A 161 -18.51 -15.04 -5.69
C ASP A 161 -19.25 -16.02 -4.77
N VAL A 162 -20.57 -15.84 -4.68
CA VAL A 162 -21.43 -16.60 -3.76
C VAL A 162 -21.77 -17.97 -4.37
N ASP A 163 -21.63 -19.04 -3.59
CA ASP A 163 -22.10 -20.38 -4.00
C ASP A 163 -23.62 -20.35 -4.18
N SER A 164 -24.10 -20.54 -5.41
CA SER A 164 -25.53 -20.51 -5.75
C SER A 164 -26.36 -21.56 -5.01
N ARG A 165 -25.72 -22.60 -4.45
CA ARG A 165 -26.36 -23.62 -3.62
C ARG A 165 -26.54 -23.19 -2.17
N ASN A 166 -25.93 -22.08 -1.75
CA ASN A 166 -26.10 -21.51 -0.42
C ASN A 166 -27.40 -20.69 -0.35
N GLU A 167 -28.52 -21.40 -0.23
CA GLU A 167 -29.86 -20.79 -0.24
C GLU A 167 -30.05 -19.72 0.84
N LEU A 168 -29.42 -19.89 2.01
CA LEU A 168 -29.50 -18.91 3.10
C LEU A 168 -28.80 -17.61 2.73
N CYS A 169 -27.59 -17.67 2.18
CA CYS A 169 -26.89 -16.48 1.72
C CYS A 169 -27.63 -15.81 0.55
N SER A 170 -28.09 -16.60 -0.43
CA SER A 170 -28.86 -16.08 -1.57
C SER A 170 -30.14 -15.37 -1.13
N ARG A 171 -30.86 -15.93 -0.15
CA ARG A 171 -32.06 -15.29 0.42
C ARG A 171 -31.72 -13.98 1.11
N ASP A 172 -30.68 -13.97 1.93
CA ASP A 172 -30.30 -12.76 2.67
C ASP A 172 -29.79 -11.66 1.73
N LEU A 173 -29.07 -12.02 0.65
CA LEU A 173 -28.67 -11.10 -0.41
C LEU A 173 -29.86 -10.56 -1.20
N ASN A 174 -30.86 -11.38 -1.50
CA ASN A 174 -32.09 -10.89 -2.12
C ASN A 174 -32.81 -9.88 -1.22
N TYR A 175 -32.85 -10.12 0.09
CA TYR A 175 -33.48 -9.19 1.02
C TYR A 175 -32.66 -7.89 1.17
N TYR A 176 -31.34 -7.97 1.13
CA TYR A 176 -30.46 -6.80 1.00
C TYR A 176 -30.78 -5.98 -0.25
N ASP A 177 -30.87 -6.63 -1.42
CA ASP A 177 -31.22 -5.96 -2.68
C ASP A 177 -32.61 -5.29 -2.62
N GLU A 178 -33.58 -5.92 -1.94
CA GLU A 178 -34.90 -5.35 -1.69
C GLU A 178 -34.83 -4.08 -0.83
N CYS A 179 -34.04 -4.08 0.25
CA CYS A 179 -33.83 -2.90 1.10
C CYS A 179 -33.25 -1.72 0.30
N LEU A 180 -32.39 -1.97 -0.68
CA LEU A 180 -31.76 -0.94 -1.50
C LEU A 180 -32.55 -0.58 -2.77
N SER A 181 -33.65 -1.27 -3.09
CA SER A 181 -34.36 -1.21 -4.38
C SER A 181 -34.98 0.15 -4.78
N GLY A 182 -34.83 1.18 -3.95
CA GLY A 182 -35.24 2.57 -4.24
C GLY A 182 -34.21 3.60 -3.79
N ILE A 183 -32.95 3.22 -3.65
CA ILE A 183 -31.84 4.08 -3.21
C ILE A 183 -30.93 4.37 -4.41
N ASN A 184 -30.50 5.62 -4.55
CA ASN A 184 -29.43 5.95 -5.49
C ASN A 184 -28.09 5.51 -4.92
N GLU A 185 -27.55 4.37 -5.38
CA GLU A 185 -26.30 3.83 -4.86
C GLU A 185 -25.08 4.74 -5.11
N PHE A 186 -25.12 5.65 -6.09
CA PHE A 186 -24.02 6.61 -6.31
C PHE A 186 -24.01 7.76 -5.30
N ASN A 187 -25.14 8.01 -4.63
CA ASN A 187 -25.28 8.93 -3.51
C ASN A 187 -26.58 8.59 -2.76
N ILE A 188 -26.45 7.90 -1.63
CA ILE A 188 -27.61 7.33 -0.90
C ILE A 188 -28.59 8.38 -0.35
N LEU A 189 -28.22 9.66 -0.33
CA LEU A 189 -29.10 10.76 0.10
C LEU A 189 -29.80 11.48 -1.06
N ASP A 190 -29.42 11.16 -2.31
CA ASP A 190 -29.98 11.80 -3.49
C ASP A 190 -31.27 11.11 -3.94
N LEU A 191 -32.07 11.81 -4.75
CA LEU A 191 -33.33 11.29 -5.27
C LEU A 191 -33.07 10.04 -6.12
N TYR A 192 -33.78 8.95 -5.82
CA TYR A 192 -33.78 7.79 -6.70
C TYR A 192 -34.60 8.08 -7.96
N CYS A 193 -33.93 7.96 -9.10
CA CYS A 193 -34.51 8.24 -10.40
C CYS A 193 -34.40 7.00 -11.29
N LYS A 194 -35.55 6.49 -11.75
CA LYS A 194 -35.57 5.37 -12.69
C LYS A 194 -34.94 5.79 -14.00
N ASP A 195 -33.82 5.16 -14.34
CA ASP A 195 -33.18 5.35 -15.63
C ASP A 195 -33.77 4.34 -16.63
N ASP A 196 -34.40 4.82 -17.70
CA ASP A 196 -34.93 3.96 -18.76
C ASP A 196 -33.80 3.24 -19.54
N SER A 197 -32.55 3.70 -19.42
CA SER A 197 -31.38 3.03 -20.01
C SER A 197 -31.09 1.66 -19.37
N THR A 198 -31.54 1.41 -18.13
CA THR A 198 -31.27 0.15 -17.42
C THR A 198 -32.18 -1.01 -17.79
N LYS A 199 -33.19 -0.81 -18.65
CA LYS A 199 -34.05 -1.93 -19.14
C LYS A 199 -33.27 -3.02 -19.88
N ASN A 200 -32.05 -2.72 -20.36
CA ASN A 200 -31.15 -3.68 -21.00
C ASN A 200 -29.92 -4.07 -20.13
N HIS A 201 -29.88 -3.65 -18.87
CA HIS A 201 -28.71 -3.78 -17.98
C HIS A 201 -28.92 -4.75 -16.81
N GLU A 202 -29.67 -5.84 -17.04
CA GLU A 202 -29.57 -7.01 -16.18
C GLU A 202 -28.26 -7.74 -16.49
N GLY A 203 -27.24 -7.51 -15.66
CA GLY A 203 -26.10 -8.43 -15.56
C GLY A 203 -26.57 -9.84 -15.12
N PRO A 204 -25.72 -10.87 -15.22
CA PRO A 204 -26.11 -12.29 -15.07
C PRO A 204 -26.75 -12.67 -13.71
N TRP A 205 -26.71 -11.77 -12.73
CA TRP A 205 -27.06 -12.04 -11.34
C TRP A 205 -28.45 -11.52 -10.92
N ARG A 206 -29.24 -10.93 -11.81
CA ARG A 206 -30.59 -10.40 -11.48
C ARG A 206 -31.77 -11.16 -12.09
N ARG A 207 -31.60 -12.41 -12.54
CA ARG A 207 -32.77 -13.29 -12.74
C ARG A 207 -33.19 -13.92 -11.42
N SER A 208 -33.83 -13.11 -10.57
CA SER A 208 -34.67 -13.63 -9.50
C SER A 208 -35.82 -14.41 -10.15
N LEU A 209 -35.93 -15.71 -9.83
CA LEU A 209 -37.03 -16.59 -10.28
C LEU A 209 -38.42 -16.14 -9.77
N THR A 210 -38.48 -15.06 -8.98
CA THR A 210 -39.68 -14.48 -8.38
C THR A 210 -40.04 -13.09 -8.88
N GLN A 211 -39.50 -12.63 -10.03
CA GLN A 211 -40.04 -11.42 -10.68
C GLN A 211 -41.47 -11.72 -11.16
N LYS A 212 -42.43 -11.58 -10.24
CA LYS A 212 -43.85 -11.53 -10.52
C LYS A 212 -44.01 -10.46 -11.59
N PHE A 213 -44.50 -10.89 -12.74
CA PHE A 213 -45.10 -10.04 -13.76
C PHE A 213 -46.21 -9.20 -13.09
N GLU A 214 -45.87 -8.06 -12.52
CA GLU A 214 -46.85 -6.99 -12.31
C GLU A 214 -47.00 -6.25 -13.64
N SER A 215 -47.67 -6.92 -14.57
CA SER A 215 -48.42 -6.25 -15.61
C SER A 215 -49.60 -5.51 -14.96
N SER A 216 -49.46 -4.21 -14.72
CA SER A 216 -50.58 -3.31 -14.42
C SER A 216 -50.16 -1.89 -14.78
N LEU A 217 -50.50 -1.47 -16.00
CA LEU A 217 -51.50 -0.44 -16.29
C LEU A 217 -51.03 1.00 -15.98
N ASN A 218 -50.81 1.73 -17.09
CA ASN A 218 -50.84 3.18 -17.22
C ASN A 218 -49.95 4.01 -16.27
N SER A 219 -48.78 4.43 -16.76
CA SER A 219 -48.39 5.82 -16.60
C SER A 219 -47.48 6.27 -17.73
N HIS A 220 -47.81 7.40 -18.34
CA HIS A 220 -46.90 8.19 -19.15
C HIS A 220 -45.70 8.61 -18.28
N LEU A 221 -44.59 7.90 -18.37
CA LEU A 221 -43.31 8.38 -17.83
C LEU A 221 -42.36 8.62 -19.01
N THR A 222 -42.69 9.64 -19.81
CA THR A 222 -41.82 10.22 -20.85
C THR A 222 -41.12 11.51 -20.40
N GLU A 223 -41.22 11.89 -19.13
CA GLU A 223 -40.45 13.01 -18.56
C GLU A 223 -39.45 12.46 -17.55
N LEU A 224 -38.15 12.50 -17.90
CA LEU A 224 -37.12 12.46 -16.88
C LEU A 224 -37.33 13.69 -15.98
N ASP A 225 -37.48 13.46 -14.68
CA ASP A 225 -37.62 14.55 -13.71
C ASP A 225 -36.37 15.43 -13.74
N ILE A 226 -36.56 16.73 -14.03
CA ILE A 226 -35.49 17.74 -14.11
C ILE A 226 -34.68 17.87 -12.81
N ARG A 227 -35.26 17.46 -11.67
CA ARG A 227 -34.61 17.44 -10.36
C ARG A 227 -33.61 16.29 -10.23
N CYS A 228 -33.70 15.28 -11.09
CA CYS A 228 -32.80 14.16 -11.09
C CYS A 228 -31.44 14.53 -11.67
N GLN A 229 -30.37 14.12 -11.01
CA GLN A 229 -29.01 14.28 -11.53
C GLN A 229 -28.81 13.61 -12.90
N ILE A 230 -29.50 12.48 -13.15
CA ILE A 230 -29.47 11.77 -14.43
C ILE A 230 -29.99 12.61 -15.60
N TYR A 231 -30.78 13.66 -15.34
CA TYR A 231 -31.25 14.58 -16.36
C TYR A 231 -30.09 15.32 -17.05
N GLY A 232 -29.04 15.66 -16.31
CA GLY A 232 -27.83 16.22 -16.89
C GLY A 232 -27.13 15.26 -17.87
N PHE A 233 -27.22 13.94 -17.63
CA PHE A 233 -26.67 12.91 -18.52
C PHE A 233 -27.50 12.79 -19.81
N PHE A 234 -28.82 12.92 -19.67
CA PHE A 234 -29.72 13.01 -20.82
C PHE A 234 -29.39 14.23 -21.69
N LEU A 235 -29.29 15.43 -21.10
CA LEU A 235 -28.91 16.64 -21.83
C LEU A 235 -27.53 16.51 -22.50
N ALA A 236 -26.55 15.90 -21.83
CA ALA A 236 -25.25 15.62 -22.43
C ALA A 236 -25.34 14.73 -23.67
N THR A 237 -26.24 13.75 -23.65
CA THR A 237 -26.47 12.84 -24.77
C THR A 237 -27.11 13.57 -25.94
N GLN A 238 -28.09 14.45 -25.69
CA GLN A 238 -28.68 15.28 -26.75
C GLN A 238 -27.65 16.24 -27.33
N TRP A 239 -26.91 16.95 -26.47
CA TRP A 239 -25.86 17.89 -26.86
C TRP A 239 -24.74 17.23 -27.69
N ALA A 240 -24.22 16.08 -27.25
CA ALA A 240 -23.12 15.40 -27.95
C ALA A 240 -23.54 14.77 -29.29
N ASN A 241 -24.83 14.52 -29.49
CA ASN A 241 -25.36 13.97 -30.74
C ASN A 241 -25.81 15.04 -31.75
N ASP A 242 -25.92 16.30 -31.34
CA ASP A 242 -26.24 17.39 -32.26
C ASP A 242 -25.15 17.56 -33.34
N GLU A 243 -25.57 17.74 -34.59
CA GLU A 243 -24.66 17.83 -35.73
C GLU A 243 -23.73 19.06 -35.65
N SER A 244 -24.26 20.20 -35.18
CA SER A 244 -23.49 21.43 -35.06
C SER A 244 -22.42 21.29 -33.97
N VAL A 245 -22.74 20.61 -32.86
CA VAL A 245 -21.79 20.30 -31.79
C VAL A 245 -20.71 19.35 -32.28
N ARG A 246 -21.08 18.26 -32.96
CA ARG A 246 -20.11 17.30 -33.51
C ARG A 246 -19.15 17.95 -34.50
N LYS A 247 -19.66 18.86 -35.33
CA LYS A 247 -18.83 19.67 -36.25
C LYS A 247 -17.87 20.59 -35.48
N ALA A 248 -18.36 21.26 -34.44
CA ALA A 248 -17.55 22.15 -33.59
C ALA A 248 -16.45 21.39 -32.80
N LEU A 249 -16.72 20.16 -32.40
CA LEU A 249 -15.75 19.26 -31.76
C LEU A 249 -14.83 18.54 -32.76
N HIS A 250 -14.95 18.81 -34.06
CA HIS A 250 -14.19 18.17 -35.13
C HIS A 250 -14.30 16.64 -35.15
N ILE A 251 -15.50 16.11 -34.81
CA ILE A 251 -15.75 14.68 -34.88
C ILE A 251 -15.75 14.24 -36.34
N ARG A 252 -14.90 13.27 -36.67
CA ARG A 252 -14.78 12.75 -38.03
C ARG A 252 -16.08 12.08 -38.49
N GLU A 253 -16.57 12.48 -39.66
CA GLU A 253 -17.78 11.91 -40.23
C GLU A 253 -17.62 10.42 -40.55
N GLY A 254 -18.67 9.64 -40.30
CA GLY A 254 -18.70 8.19 -40.57
C GLY A 254 -17.92 7.31 -39.58
N THR A 255 -17.26 7.86 -38.56
CA THR A 255 -16.47 7.04 -37.61
C THR A 255 -17.21 6.65 -36.34
N LYS A 256 -18.24 7.40 -35.96
CA LYS A 256 -19.11 7.13 -34.81
C LYS A 256 -20.56 7.39 -35.18
N GLY A 257 -21.45 6.44 -34.89
CA GLY A 257 -22.89 6.62 -34.98
C GLY A 257 -23.40 7.55 -33.87
N LYS A 258 -24.33 7.08 -33.05
CA LYS A 258 -24.76 7.84 -31.86
C LYS A 258 -23.64 7.86 -30.80
N TRP A 259 -23.42 9.03 -30.20
CA TRP A 259 -22.64 9.18 -28.98
C TRP A 259 -23.43 8.62 -27.81
N GLU A 260 -22.76 7.84 -26.99
CA GLU A 260 -23.31 7.22 -25.79
C GLU A 260 -22.35 7.51 -24.64
N ARG A 261 -22.91 7.90 -23.48
CA ARG A 261 -22.13 8.25 -22.28
C ARG A 261 -21.33 7.05 -21.77
N CYS A 262 -21.98 5.90 -21.69
CA CYS A 262 -21.38 4.65 -21.22
C CYS A 262 -21.69 3.56 -22.25
N TRP A 263 -20.65 3.00 -22.85
CA TRP A 263 -20.78 1.86 -23.75
C TRP A 263 -20.57 0.57 -22.96
N THR A 264 -21.56 -0.32 -22.97
CA THR A 264 -21.60 -1.55 -22.15
C THR A 264 -21.32 -2.84 -22.91
N GLY A 265 -20.82 -2.76 -24.14
CA GLY A 265 -20.41 -3.96 -24.85
C GLY A 265 -19.17 -4.61 -24.24
N ASN A 266 -18.71 -5.70 -24.86
CA ASN A 266 -17.64 -6.53 -24.33
C ASN A 266 -16.35 -5.74 -24.03
N PHE A 267 -15.84 -5.92 -22.81
CA PHE A 267 -14.53 -5.45 -22.37
C PHE A 267 -13.87 -6.56 -21.55
N GLU A 268 -12.60 -6.82 -21.81
CA GLU A 268 -11.84 -7.87 -21.12
C GLU A 268 -11.07 -7.29 -19.94
N HIS A 269 -11.36 -7.80 -18.75
CA HIS A 269 -10.71 -7.38 -17.50
C HIS A 269 -9.48 -8.25 -17.23
N GLU A 270 -8.29 -7.72 -17.51
CA GLU A 270 -7.00 -8.43 -17.37
C GLU A 270 -6.25 -8.01 -16.10
N ILE A 271 -6.54 -6.80 -15.58
CA ILE A 271 -5.94 -6.29 -14.35
C ILE A 271 -6.91 -6.57 -13.22
N SER A 272 -6.59 -7.56 -12.37
CA SER A 272 -7.42 -7.96 -11.24
C SER A 272 -7.39 -6.94 -10.10
N SER A 273 -6.26 -6.27 -9.88
CA SER A 273 -6.08 -5.26 -8.84
C SER A 273 -5.04 -4.23 -9.26
N SER A 274 -5.26 -2.96 -8.89
CA SER A 274 -4.28 -1.87 -9.04
C SER A 274 -3.48 -1.57 -7.78
N PHE A 275 -3.69 -2.34 -6.70
CA PHE A 275 -2.98 -2.22 -5.42
C PHE A 275 -1.45 -2.20 -5.58
N GLU A 276 -0.90 -3.15 -6.35
CA GLU A 276 0.55 -3.24 -6.60
C GLU A 276 1.09 -2.04 -7.39
N PHE A 277 0.30 -1.43 -8.25
CA PHE A 277 0.72 -0.21 -8.94
C PHE A 277 0.84 0.96 -7.96
N HIS A 278 -0.08 1.08 -6.99
CA HIS A 278 0.01 2.09 -5.94
C HIS A 278 1.28 1.95 -5.10
N LEU A 279 1.64 0.72 -4.69
CA LEU A 279 2.89 0.42 -3.98
C LEU A 279 4.13 0.80 -4.79
N ASN A 280 4.18 0.37 -6.04
CA ASN A 280 5.33 0.65 -6.91
C ASN A 280 5.51 2.14 -7.21
N LEU A 281 4.40 2.88 -7.36
CA LEU A 281 4.45 4.31 -7.66
C LEU A 281 4.85 5.14 -6.45
N SER A 282 4.35 4.79 -5.26
CA SER A 282 4.74 5.46 -4.01
C SER A 282 6.22 5.23 -3.70
N ALA A 283 6.73 4.00 -3.91
CA ALA A 283 8.14 3.66 -3.74
C ALA A 283 9.08 4.46 -4.66
N LYS A 284 8.56 4.92 -5.82
CA LYS A 284 9.27 5.82 -6.74
C LYS A 284 9.12 7.31 -6.38
N GLY A 285 8.37 7.65 -5.34
CA GLY A 285 8.16 9.03 -4.89
C GLY A 285 7.03 9.78 -5.62
N TYR A 286 6.20 9.11 -6.41
CA TYR A 286 5.02 9.77 -7.00
C TYR A 286 3.96 10.00 -5.93
N ARG A 287 3.54 11.26 -5.78
CA ARG A 287 2.42 11.60 -4.88
C ARG A 287 1.09 11.10 -5.45
N SER A 288 0.20 10.69 -4.56
CA SER A 288 -1.18 10.40 -4.90
C SER A 288 -2.16 11.09 -3.95
N LEU A 289 -3.32 11.47 -4.48
CA LEU A 289 -4.50 11.83 -3.69
C LEU A 289 -5.59 10.81 -3.98
N ILE A 290 -5.98 10.06 -2.96
CA ILE A 290 -7.13 9.16 -3.04
C ILE A 290 -8.25 9.80 -2.26
N TYR A 291 -9.40 9.98 -2.90
CA TYR A 291 -10.53 10.67 -2.32
C TYR A 291 -11.83 9.93 -2.54
N SER A 292 -12.73 9.91 -1.55
CA SER A 292 -14.03 9.25 -1.67
C SER A 292 -15.17 10.13 -1.15
N GLY A 293 -16.27 10.21 -1.89
CA GLY A 293 -17.55 10.65 -1.33
C GLY A 293 -18.04 9.63 -0.30
N ASP A 294 -18.42 10.09 0.88
CA ASP A 294 -18.86 9.27 2.03
C ASP A 294 -20.27 8.68 1.88
N HIS A 295 -21.01 9.09 0.84
CA HIS A 295 -22.36 8.59 0.51
C HIS A 295 -22.40 7.73 -0.76
N ASP A 296 -21.25 7.42 -1.36
CA ASP A 296 -21.17 6.49 -2.50
C ASP A 296 -21.21 5.04 -1.99
N ALA A 297 -22.28 4.33 -2.29
CA ALA A 297 -22.43 2.91 -1.97
C ALA A 297 -21.78 2.00 -3.03
N VAL A 298 -21.55 2.47 -4.25
CA VAL A 298 -20.96 1.66 -5.35
C VAL A 298 -19.47 1.44 -5.12
N VAL A 299 -18.76 2.47 -4.66
CA VAL A 299 -17.38 2.36 -4.17
C VAL A 299 -17.31 3.00 -2.79
N PRO A 300 -17.67 2.25 -1.73
CA PRO A 300 -17.71 2.79 -0.38
C PRO A 300 -16.36 3.34 0.05
N PHE A 301 -16.36 4.47 0.78
CA PHE A 301 -15.12 5.00 1.37
C PHE A 301 -14.42 3.96 2.27
N MET A 302 -15.17 3.02 2.86
CA MET A 302 -14.64 1.92 3.66
C MET A 302 -13.74 0.99 2.85
N SER A 303 -14.11 0.65 1.61
CA SER A 303 -13.26 -0.16 0.73
C SER A 303 -11.95 0.56 0.40
N THR A 304 -12.06 1.87 0.17
CA THR A 304 -10.91 2.75 -0.09
C THR A 304 -9.97 2.78 1.11
N GLN A 305 -10.52 2.95 2.32
CA GLN A 305 -9.74 2.90 3.56
C GLN A 305 -9.11 1.53 3.79
N ALA A 306 -9.82 0.44 3.49
CA ALA A 306 -9.33 -0.91 3.70
C ALA A 306 -8.05 -1.18 2.90
N TRP A 307 -8.05 -0.90 1.60
CA TRP A 307 -6.85 -1.11 0.79
C TRP A 307 -5.76 -0.09 1.09
N ILE A 308 -6.08 1.17 1.42
CA ILE A 308 -5.06 2.16 1.83
C ILE A 308 -4.37 1.71 3.11
N ARG A 309 -5.12 1.22 4.11
CA ARG A 309 -4.54 0.65 5.34
C ARG A 309 -3.69 -0.58 5.04
N ALA A 310 -4.08 -1.40 4.07
CA ALA A 310 -3.31 -2.57 3.65
C ALA A 310 -1.96 -2.21 3.00
N LEU A 311 -1.79 -0.98 2.47
CA LEU A 311 -0.47 -0.49 2.02
C LEU A 311 0.52 -0.31 3.18
N ASN A 312 0.02 -0.22 4.43
CA ASN A 312 0.79 -0.07 5.67
C ASN A 312 1.84 1.06 5.61
N TYR A 313 1.48 2.19 4.99
CA TYR A 313 2.33 3.38 4.99
C TYR A 313 2.44 4.00 6.38
N SER A 314 3.59 4.63 6.64
CA SER A 314 3.76 5.45 7.84
C SER A 314 2.83 6.65 7.78
N ILE A 315 2.07 6.87 8.85
CA ILE A 315 1.19 8.02 8.98
C ILE A 315 2.06 9.24 9.27
N VAL A 316 2.16 10.14 8.29
CA VAL A 316 2.88 11.43 8.44
C VAL A 316 2.08 12.43 9.28
N ASP A 317 0.76 12.27 9.29
CA ASP A 317 -0.18 13.25 9.79
C ASP A 317 -1.45 12.52 10.25
N ASP A 318 -1.80 12.67 11.53
CA ASP A 318 -2.98 12.00 12.08
C ASP A 318 -4.27 12.43 11.37
N TRP A 319 -5.20 11.48 11.36
CA TRP A 319 -6.57 11.63 10.87
C TRP A 319 -7.25 12.82 11.54
N ARG A 320 -7.84 13.71 10.74
CA ARG A 320 -8.41 14.97 11.21
C ARG A 320 -9.41 15.55 10.22
N PRO A 321 -10.37 16.36 10.68
CA PRO A 321 -11.22 17.13 9.78
C PRO A 321 -10.39 18.13 8.98
N TRP A 322 -10.78 18.34 7.72
CA TRP A 322 -10.31 19.47 6.95
C TRP A 322 -11.41 20.52 6.81
N LEU A 323 -10.99 21.79 6.83
CA LEU A 323 -11.91 22.92 6.90
C LEU A 323 -11.93 23.69 5.58
N LEU A 324 -13.14 24.12 5.21
CA LEU A 324 -13.41 25.10 4.18
C LEU A 324 -14.33 26.16 4.80
N GLU A 325 -13.88 27.41 4.84
CA GLU A 325 -14.67 28.54 5.35
C GLU A 325 -15.24 28.32 6.77
N GLY A 326 -14.49 27.64 7.64
CA GLY A 326 -14.90 27.37 9.02
C GLY A 326 -15.87 26.20 9.18
N GLN A 327 -16.26 25.53 8.10
CA GLN A 327 -17.05 24.30 8.11
C GLN A 327 -16.16 23.07 7.84
N VAL A 328 -16.53 21.94 8.46
CA VAL A 328 -15.92 20.65 8.13
C VAL A 328 -16.40 20.25 6.75
N ALA A 329 -15.50 20.28 5.77
CA ALA A 329 -15.79 19.88 4.39
C ALA A 329 -15.59 18.36 4.18
N GLY A 330 -15.06 17.69 5.21
CA GLY A 330 -14.87 16.25 5.30
C GLY A 330 -13.79 15.92 6.33
N VAL A 331 -13.59 14.63 6.59
CA VAL A 331 -12.43 14.12 7.35
C VAL A 331 -11.33 13.63 6.42
N GLN A 332 -11.76 13.23 5.22
CA GLN A 332 -11.07 13.18 3.92
C GLN A 332 -12.24 12.95 2.94
N ASP A 333 -12.76 13.98 2.28
CA ASP A 333 -12.89 14.01 0.81
C ASP A 333 -14.34 14.28 0.39
N THR A 334 -14.53 14.74 -0.85
CA THR A 334 -15.85 15.04 -1.39
C THR A 334 -15.87 14.83 -2.90
N ALA A 335 -16.86 14.09 -3.39
CA ALA A 335 -17.04 13.92 -4.84
C ALA A 335 -17.37 15.29 -5.48
N PRO A 336 -16.56 15.79 -6.45
CA PRO A 336 -16.73 17.13 -7.02
C PRO A 336 -18.07 17.38 -7.71
N GLU A 337 -18.81 16.32 -8.02
CA GLU A 337 -20.12 16.40 -8.64
C GLU A 337 -21.20 16.88 -7.66
N TYR A 338 -21.19 16.37 -6.42
CA TYR A 338 -22.17 16.71 -5.38
C TYR A 338 -21.73 17.91 -4.53
N LYS A 339 -20.43 18.13 -4.43
CA LYS A 339 -19.81 19.15 -3.57
C LYS A 339 -18.71 19.90 -4.34
N PRO A 340 -19.09 20.70 -5.34
CA PRO A 340 -18.14 21.32 -6.27
C PRO A 340 -17.22 22.34 -5.60
N HIS A 341 -17.67 23.02 -4.55
CA HIS A 341 -16.85 23.98 -3.81
C HIS A 341 -15.74 23.28 -3.03
N GLU A 342 -16.09 22.23 -2.30
CA GLU A 342 -15.20 21.39 -1.54
C GLU A 342 -14.23 20.67 -2.47
N GLY A 343 -14.73 20.06 -3.54
CA GLY A 343 -13.91 19.37 -4.54
C GLY A 343 -12.91 20.29 -5.23
N TYR A 344 -13.30 21.52 -5.57
CA TYR A 344 -12.38 22.51 -6.13
C TYR A 344 -11.32 22.97 -5.12
N ALA A 345 -11.72 23.23 -3.86
CA ALA A 345 -10.79 23.65 -2.82
C ALA A 345 -9.75 22.55 -2.51
N MET A 346 -10.20 21.29 -2.40
CA MET A 346 -9.35 20.12 -2.23
C MET A 346 -8.34 20.01 -3.37
N PHE A 347 -8.82 20.01 -4.62
CA PHE A 347 -7.97 19.90 -5.80
C PHE A 347 -6.94 21.03 -5.90
N SER A 348 -7.41 22.28 -5.71
CA SER A 348 -6.55 23.46 -5.79
C SER A 348 -5.46 23.47 -4.72
N ARG A 349 -5.76 22.98 -3.51
CA ARG A 349 -4.75 22.82 -2.45
C ARG A 349 -3.75 21.72 -2.81
N TRP A 350 -4.23 20.55 -3.24
CA TRP A 350 -3.37 19.42 -3.58
C TRP A 350 -2.40 19.72 -4.74
N ILE A 351 -2.90 20.29 -5.84
CA ILE A 351 -2.08 20.62 -7.01
C ILE A 351 -1.03 21.69 -6.68
N ALA A 352 -1.35 22.61 -5.77
CA ALA A 352 -0.43 23.62 -5.26
C ALA A 352 0.52 23.11 -4.15
N SER A 353 0.50 21.81 -3.83
CA SER A 353 1.24 21.21 -2.71
C SER A 353 0.95 21.89 -1.35
N LYS A 354 -0.25 22.47 -1.21
CA LYS A 354 -0.72 23.09 0.04
C LYS A 354 -1.43 22.05 0.88
N PRO A 355 -1.25 22.08 2.22
CA PRO A 355 -1.98 21.18 3.09
C PRO A 355 -3.49 21.48 3.03
N LEU A 356 -4.30 20.46 3.27
CA LEU A 356 -5.74 20.64 3.48
C LEU A 356 -6.09 21.33 4.82
N LYS A 357 -5.08 21.74 5.60
CA LYS A 357 -5.19 22.45 6.91
C LYS A 357 -5.42 23.95 6.74
N LEU A 358 -6.22 24.54 7.62
CA LEU A 358 -6.14 25.95 8.03
C LEU A 358 -6.04 26.02 9.55
N THR A 359 -5.08 26.78 10.06
CA THR A 359 -4.87 27.07 11.48
C THR A 359 -6.02 27.92 12.03
N GLN A 360 -6.91 27.32 12.83
CA GLN A 360 -7.66 28.11 13.80
C GLN A 360 -6.79 28.28 15.05
N SER A 361 -6.42 29.52 15.36
CA SER A 361 -5.82 29.90 16.63
C SER A 361 -6.81 29.62 17.77
N ARG A 362 -6.66 28.49 18.45
CA ARG A 362 -7.11 28.36 19.83
C ARG A 362 -5.92 28.64 20.73
N HIS A 363 -6.07 29.70 21.53
CA HIS A 363 -5.13 30.11 22.56
C HIS A 363 -4.82 28.96 23.55
N SER A 364 -3.54 28.93 23.94
CA SER A 364 -2.95 28.40 25.17
C SER A 364 -3.12 26.91 25.52
N LEU A 365 -2.02 26.16 25.45
CA LEU A 365 -1.21 25.83 26.64
C LEU A 365 0.17 25.30 26.20
N SER A 366 1.20 25.75 26.91
CA SER A 366 2.63 25.58 26.65
C SER A 366 3.13 24.15 26.89
N GLN A 367 4.09 23.67 26.11
CA GLN A 367 5.48 23.45 26.57
C GLN A 367 6.40 22.91 25.46
N THR A 368 7.42 23.72 25.17
CA THR A 368 8.84 23.41 24.94
C THR A 368 9.25 22.39 23.85
N THR A 369 9.75 22.99 22.77
CA THR A 369 10.45 22.44 21.61
C THR A 369 11.82 21.84 21.93
N PHE A 370 12.15 20.70 21.32
CA PHE A 370 13.52 20.36 20.89
C PHE A 370 13.43 19.70 19.50
N GLU A 371 13.97 20.39 18.50
CA GLU A 371 14.12 19.90 17.12
C GLU A 371 15.45 19.15 16.96
N PHE A 372 15.43 18.04 16.24
CA PHE A 372 16.53 17.60 15.39
C PHE A 372 15.95 17.07 14.08
N VAL A 373 16.45 17.59 12.95
CA VAL A 373 15.94 17.38 11.58
C VAL A 373 16.96 16.59 10.77
N PHE A 374 16.51 15.55 10.04
CA PHE A 374 17.12 15.10 8.78
C PHE A 374 16.03 14.74 7.73
N ARG A 375 16.35 15.00 6.47
CA ARG A 375 15.48 15.28 5.31
C ARG A 375 14.77 14.08 4.66
N PHE A 376 13.49 14.24 4.29
CA PHE A 376 12.91 13.99 2.94
C PHE A 376 11.68 14.92 2.77
N GLN A 377 11.52 15.56 1.61
CA GLN A 377 10.60 16.69 1.42
C GLN A 377 9.11 16.28 1.30
N ILE A 378 8.33 16.68 2.31
CA ILE A 378 7.03 17.35 2.16
C ILE A 378 7.16 18.67 2.97
N LEU A 379 6.89 19.84 2.38
CA LEU A 379 6.99 21.17 3.03
C LEU A 379 5.93 21.30 4.16
N LEU A 380 6.13 22.00 5.30
CA LEU A 380 6.98 23.16 5.62
C LEU A 380 7.25 23.31 7.14
N PHE A 381 8.39 23.94 7.44
CA PHE A 381 8.95 24.36 8.74
C PHE A 381 8.18 25.48 9.49
N VAL A 382 8.47 25.61 10.78
CA VAL A 382 8.09 26.71 11.68
C VAL A 382 9.26 27.70 11.84
N PHE A 383 9.02 29.00 11.65
CA PHE A 383 9.82 30.08 12.26
C PHE A 383 8.90 31.06 12.98
N SER A 384 9.31 31.51 14.16
CA SER A 384 8.62 32.48 15.03
C SER A 384 9.17 33.90 14.83
N SER A 385 8.26 34.85 14.58
CA SER A 385 8.19 36.29 14.99
C SER A 385 9.50 37.02 15.39
N LYS A 386 9.81 38.27 15.00
CA LYS A 386 8.98 39.50 14.97
C LYS A 386 9.83 40.72 14.51
N TYR A 387 9.16 41.79 14.08
CA TYR A 387 9.57 43.21 13.88
C TYR A 387 9.76 43.78 12.46
N LEU A 388 9.12 44.94 12.27
CA LEU A 388 9.05 45.85 11.12
C LEU A 388 10.42 46.40 10.70
N PHE A 389 10.64 46.63 9.39
CA PHE A 389 10.73 47.96 8.74
C PHE A 389 11.07 47.81 7.23
N SER A 390 10.62 48.78 6.44
CA SER A 390 10.79 48.92 4.99
C SER A 390 12.22 49.33 4.59
N ILE A 391 12.66 48.95 3.37
CA ILE A 391 13.37 49.75 2.33
C ILE A 391 14.30 48.86 1.47
N SER A 392 14.16 49.05 0.15
CA SER A 392 14.95 48.50 -0.97
C SER A 392 16.46 48.82 -0.91
N PHE A 393 17.31 47.99 -1.54
CA PHE A 393 18.25 48.34 -2.63
C PHE A 393 19.38 47.26 -2.80
N ILE A 394 19.46 46.73 -4.04
CA ILE A 394 20.63 46.50 -4.94
C ILE A 394 21.99 45.97 -4.35
N PHE A 395 22.44 44.82 -4.90
CA PHE A 395 23.81 44.35 -5.32
C PHE A 395 25.04 45.29 -5.16
N PRO A 396 26.33 44.87 -5.36
CA PRO A 396 26.96 43.54 -5.57
C PRO A 396 28.41 43.34 -4.99
N PHE A 397 29.03 42.18 -5.32
CA PHE A 397 30.46 41.95 -5.71
C PHE A 397 31.64 42.07 -4.72
N CYS A 398 32.46 40.99 -4.67
CA CYS A 398 33.93 40.88 -4.85
C CYS A 398 34.52 39.73 -4.00
N LEU A 399 34.93 38.59 -4.60
CA LEU A 399 36.29 38.29 -5.13
C LEU A 399 37.43 38.49 -4.11
N TYR A 400 38.11 37.41 -3.71
CA TYR A 400 39.56 37.20 -3.90
C TYR A 400 40.01 35.78 -3.52
N HIS A 401 41.19 35.42 -4.04
CA HIS A 401 41.70 34.09 -4.38
C HIS A 401 42.96 33.75 -3.55
N PHE A 402 43.15 32.45 -3.26
CA PHE A 402 44.40 31.67 -3.19
C PHE A 402 45.50 31.85 -2.10
N GLN A 403 45.66 30.76 -1.33
CA GLN A 403 46.86 29.92 -1.10
C GLN A 403 47.67 29.92 0.21
N TYR A 404 47.72 28.68 0.76
CA TYR A 404 48.75 27.93 1.52
C TYR A 404 49.51 28.59 2.68
N ILE A 405 49.45 27.94 3.86
CA ILE A 405 50.60 27.28 4.53
C ILE A 405 50.08 26.33 5.64
N HIS A 406 50.89 25.31 5.91
CA HIS A 406 50.74 24.08 6.69
C HIS A 406 50.10 24.14 8.10
N SER A 407 49.46 23.01 8.45
CA SER A 407 49.06 22.54 9.79
C SER A 407 50.19 22.61 10.84
N PRO A 408 49.89 22.67 12.16
CA PRO A 408 49.50 21.44 12.87
C PRO A 408 48.37 21.59 13.91
N ASN A 409 47.68 20.46 14.12
CA ASN A 409 47.01 20.02 15.35
C ASN A 409 45.79 20.81 15.85
N TYR A 410 44.62 20.48 15.29
CA TYR A 410 43.35 20.62 16.02
C TYR A 410 43.00 19.31 16.71
N THR A 411 43.05 19.34 18.04
CA THR A 411 42.38 18.39 18.91
C THR A 411 40.88 18.55 18.69
N THR A 412 40.26 17.59 18.01
CA THR A 412 38.81 17.51 17.87
C THR A 412 38.21 17.19 19.23
N VAL A 413 37.55 18.17 19.85
CA VAL A 413 36.54 17.88 20.86
C VAL A 413 35.36 17.27 20.13
N THR A 414 35.33 15.94 20.09
CA THR A 414 34.15 15.17 19.73
C THR A 414 33.03 15.52 20.71
N SER A 415 31.92 16.02 20.19
CA SER A 415 30.66 16.03 20.94
C SER A 415 30.33 14.58 21.28
N MET A 416 30.45 14.22 22.55
CA MET A 416 29.92 12.95 23.07
C MET A 416 28.40 13.02 22.89
N ALA A 417 27.90 12.27 21.92
CA ALA A 417 26.51 11.87 21.91
C ALA A 417 26.28 10.98 23.13
N ASP A 418 25.25 11.33 23.89
CA ASP A 418 24.74 10.68 25.09
C ASP A 418 24.72 9.14 24.93
N SER A 419 25.68 8.44 25.53
CA SER A 419 25.98 7.02 25.22
C SER A 419 25.33 6.07 26.23
N SER A 420 24.01 6.13 26.38
CA SER A 420 23.29 5.09 27.12
C SER A 420 23.38 3.75 26.35
N PRO A 421 23.74 2.63 26.99
CA PRO A 421 23.79 1.32 26.32
C PRO A 421 22.41 0.92 25.76
N ARG A 422 22.36 0.36 24.55
CA ARG A 422 21.10 -0.02 23.88
C ARG A 422 20.50 -1.26 24.51
N THR A 423 19.20 -1.26 24.76
CA THR A 423 18.52 -2.45 25.30
C THR A 423 18.17 -3.42 24.17
N VAL A 424 18.73 -4.63 24.18
CA VAL A 424 18.55 -5.64 23.11
C VAL A 424 17.85 -6.87 23.67
N LEU A 425 16.69 -7.23 23.12
CA LEU A 425 16.01 -8.49 23.42
C LEU A 425 16.43 -9.59 22.45
N VAL A 426 16.80 -10.76 22.99
CA VAL A 426 17.09 -11.97 22.21
C VAL A 426 16.00 -13.01 22.46
N THR A 427 15.16 -13.27 21.47
CA THR A 427 14.14 -14.33 21.56
C THR A 427 14.67 -15.64 21.00
N GLY A 428 14.29 -16.75 21.62
CA GLY A 428 14.95 -18.03 21.36
C GLY A 428 16.34 -18.11 21.99
N SER A 429 16.60 -17.32 23.03
CA SER A 429 17.88 -17.25 23.76
C SER A 429 18.31 -18.59 24.38
N GLY A 430 17.38 -19.52 24.59
CA GLY A 430 17.66 -20.90 25.02
C GLY A 430 18.06 -21.85 23.90
N GLY A 431 17.97 -21.45 22.63
CA GLY A 431 18.37 -22.26 21.46
C GLY A 431 19.88 -22.19 21.18
N ARG A 432 20.40 -23.12 20.37
CA ARG A 432 21.86 -23.23 20.10
C ARG A 432 22.51 -21.92 19.63
N THR A 433 21.92 -21.22 18.65
CA THR A 433 22.44 -19.93 18.16
C THR A 433 22.08 -18.77 19.11
N GLY A 434 20.86 -18.79 19.67
CA GLY A 434 20.38 -17.77 20.62
C GLY A 434 21.24 -17.63 21.87
N GLN A 435 21.72 -18.75 22.42
CA GLN A 435 22.63 -18.76 23.57
C GLN A 435 23.94 -18.03 23.26
N ILE A 436 24.48 -18.21 22.04
CA ILE A 436 25.71 -17.56 21.61
C ILE A 436 25.49 -16.05 21.49
N VAL A 437 24.40 -15.61 20.88
CA VAL A 437 24.05 -14.18 20.75
C VAL A 437 23.86 -13.54 22.12
N TYR A 438 23.07 -14.16 23.00
CA TYR A 438 22.81 -13.66 24.35
C TYR A 438 24.13 -13.52 25.15
N LYS A 439 24.99 -14.55 25.12
CA LYS A 439 26.31 -14.51 25.79
C LYS A 439 27.21 -13.40 25.26
N LYS A 440 27.37 -13.30 23.93
CA LYS A 440 28.22 -12.28 23.29
C LYS A 440 27.75 -10.84 23.56
N LEU A 441 26.44 -10.61 23.66
CA LEU A 441 25.90 -9.30 24.04
C LEU A 441 26.20 -8.99 25.52
N LYS A 442 26.08 -9.96 26.42
CA LYS A 442 26.41 -9.80 27.86
C LYS A 442 27.89 -9.54 28.10
N GLU A 443 28.77 -9.98 27.21
CA GLU A 443 30.22 -9.65 27.22
C GLU A 443 30.51 -8.19 26.82
N LYS A 444 29.51 -7.43 26.35
CA LYS A 444 29.63 -6.02 25.92
C LYS A 444 28.69 -5.08 26.73
N PRO A 445 28.76 -5.06 28.07
CA PRO A 445 27.81 -4.32 28.92
C PRO A 445 27.86 -2.79 28.74
N ASN A 446 28.99 -2.26 28.24
CA ASN A 446 29.13 -0.83 27.95
C ASN A 446 28.37 -0.41 26.67
N GLN A 447 27.98 -1.36 25.82
CA GLN A 447 27.27 -1.11 24.56
C GLN A 447 25.81 -1.56 24.63
N TYR A 448 25.53 -2.65 25.35
CA TYR A 448 24.20 -3.26 25.38
C TYR A 448 23.71 -3.59 26.79
N VAL A 449 22.42 -3.34 27.01
CA VAL A 449 21.63 -3.96 28.09
C VAL A 449 20.90 -5.16 27.48
N THR A 450 21.41 -6.36 27.75
CA THR A 450 20.87 -7.59 27.13
C THR A 450 19.68 -8.15 27.91
N ARG A 451 18.60 -8.49 27.20
CA ARG A 451 17.48 -9.28 27.71
C ARG A 451 17.33 -10.58 26.93
N GLY A 452 16.91 -11.65 27.60
CA GLY A 452 16.60 -12.93 26.97
C GLY A 452 15.11 -13.28 27.08
N LEU A 453 14.54 -13.88 26.05
CA LEU A 453 13.25 -14.57 26.15
C LEU A 453 13.44 -16.07 25.89
N VAL A 454 12.98 -16.89 26.83
CA VAL A 454 12.96 -18.35 26.75
C VAL A 454 11.57 -18.90 27.00
N ARG A 455 11.31 -20.14 26.60
CA ARG A 455 9.99 -20.78 26.77
C ARG A 455 9.78 -21.40 28.16
N THR A 456 10.83 -21.82 28.85
CA THR A 456 10.73 -22.56 30.12
C THR A 456 11.71 -22.04 31.17
N GLU A 457 11.38 -22.22 32.44
CA GLU A 457 12.27 -21.87 33.57
C GLU A 457 13.59 -22.66 33.52
N GLU A 458 13.54 -23.92 33.09
CA GLU A 458 14.75 -24.73 32.86
C GLU A 458 15.70 -24.08 31.84
N SER A 459 15.14 -23.56 30.73
CA SER A 459 15.94 -22.86 29.71
C SER A 459 16.56 -21.57 30.26
N LYS A 460 15.85 -20.88 31.16
CA LYS A 460 16.33 -19.65 31.82
C LYS A 460 17.52 -19.95 32.73
N GLN A 461 17.41 -20.99 33.56
CA GLN A 461 18.50 -21.44 34.43
C GLN A 461 19.72 -21.86 33.61
N LYS A 462 19.51 -22.58 32.50
CA LYS A 462 20.60 -23.07 31.63
C LYS A 462 21.45 -21.94 31.03
N ILE A 463 20.88 -20.77 30.77
CA ILE A 463 21.61 -19.63 30.20
C ILE A 463 22.12 -18.65 31.26
N GLY A 464 22.01 -19.01 32.55
CA GLY A 464 22.45 -18.16 33.67
C GLY A 464 21.63 -16.88 33.83
N GLY A 465 20.37 -16.89 33.37
CA GLY A 465 19.50 -15.72 33.36
C GLY A 465 18.92 -15.38 34.73
N ALA A 466 18.98 -14.09 35.11
CA ALA A 466 18.38 -13.57 36.33
C ALA A 466 17.10 -12.79 36.00
N ASN A 467 16.99 -11.53 36.43
CA ASN A 467 15.83 -10.67 36.15
C ASN A 467 15.80 -10.15 34.70
N ASP A 468 16.87 -10.36 33.94
CA ASP A 468 17.01 -9.98 32.54
C ASP A 468 16.56 -11.07 31.55
N VAL A 469 16.17 -12.25 32.05
CA VAL A 469 15.61 -13.33 31.24
C VAL A 469 14.15 -13.57 31.61
N PHE A 470 13.29 -13.40 30.60
CA PHE A 470 11.86 -13.56 30.66
C PHE A 470 11.46 -14.96 30.20
N VAL A 471 10.43 -15.51 30.85
CA VAL A 471 9.80 -16.76 30.42
C VAL A 471 8.48 -16.43 29.76
N GLY A 472 8.31 -16.84 28.51
CA GLY A 472 7.10 -16.58 27.73
C GLY A 472 7.04 -17.46 26.48
N ASP A 473 5.83 -17.70 26.00
CA ASP A 473 5.58 -18.48 24.79
C ASP A 473 5.20 -17.55 23.65
N ILE A 474 6.02 -17.51 22.60
CA ILE A 474 5.78 -16.63 21.45
C ILE A 474 4.44 -16.89 20.74
N ARG A 475 3.84 -18.06 20.94
CA ARG A 475 2.51 -18.42 20.42
C ARG A 475 1.38 -17.71 21.17
N ASP A 476 1.65 -17.24 22.39
CA ASP A 476 0.78 -16.44 23.22
C ASP A 476 1.34 -15.02 23.34
N ALA A 477 0.75 -14.09 22.57
CA ALA A 477 1.16 -12.69 22.54
C ALA A 477 1.14 -12.01 23.93
N GLY A 478 0.22 -12.39 24.81
CA GLY A 478 0.13 -11.83 26.16
C GLY A 478 1.36 -12.19 26.99
N SER A 479 1.82 -13.44 26.89
CA SER A 479 2.94 -13.96 27.69
C SER A 479 4.29 -13.31 27.39
N ILE A 480 4.50 -12.79 26.18
CA ILE A 480 5.80 -12.21 25.77
C ILE A 480 5.88 -10.71 26.01
N THR A 481 4.75 -10.03 26.18
CA THR A 481 4.66 -8.56 26.30
C THR A 481 5.64 -7.94 27.31
N PRO A 482 5.83 -8.48 28.54
CA PRO A 482 6.75 -7.90 29.51
C PRO A 482 8.20 -7.81 29.02
N ALA A 483 8.65 -8.76 28.19
CA ALA A 483 10.03 -8.78 27.70
C ALA A 483 10.33 -7.62 26.73
N PHE A 484 9.30 -7.12 26.04
CA PHE A 484 9.41 -6.11 24.97
C PHE A 484 9.37 -4.66 25.49
N GLN A 485 8.97 -4.43 26.73
CA GLN A 485 8.82 -3.08 27.27
C GLN A 485 10.16 -2.34 27.35
N GLY A 486 10.30 -1.25 26.58
CA GLY A 486 11.47 -0.37 26.62
C GLY A 486 12.74 -0.94 25.99
N ILE A 487 12.62 -1.89 25.06
CA ILE A 487 13.77 -2.40 24.30
C ILE A 487 14.04 -1.51 23.08
N ASP A 488 15.31 -1.31 22.72
CA ASP A 488 15.71 -0.56 21.52
C ASP A 488 15.78 -1.45 20.27
N SER A 489 16.15 -2.73 20.45
CA SER A 489 16.37 -3.66 19.35
C SER A 489 15.95 -5.08 19.72
N LEU A 490 15.55 -5.85 18.70
CA LEU A 490 15.11 -7.23 18.84
C LEU A 490 15.93 -8.13 17.92
N ILE A 491 16.40 -9.28 18.43
CA ILE A 491 16.99 -10.35 17.63
C ILE A 491 16.09 -11.60 17.76
N ILE A 492 15.50 -12.03 16.65
CA ILE A 492 14.59 -13.17 16.57
C ILE A 492 15.35 -14.43 16.11
N LEU A 493 15.50 -15.39 17.03
CA LEU A 493 16.16 -16.69 16.80
C LEU A 493 15.23 -17.86 17.15
N THR A 494 13.92 -17.64 17.08
CA THR A 494 12.89 -18.65 17.36
C THR A 494 12.54 -19.45 16.11
N SER A 495 12.39 -20.77 16.25
CA SER A 495 12.00 -21.67 15.16
C SER A 495 11.35 -22.93 15.73
N ALA A 496 10.44 -23.56 14.98
CA ALA A 496 9.98 -24.90 15.31
C ALA A 496 11.15 -25.89 15.28
N VAL A 497 11.13 -26.86 16.19
CA VAL A 497 12.17 -27.90 16.30
C VAL A 497 11.52 -29.25 16.04
N PRO A 498 11.86 -29.94 14.94
CA PRO A 498 11.34 -31.27 14.68
C PRO A 498 11.90 -32.27 15.68
N GLN A 499 11.07 -33.23 16.09
CA GLN A 499 11.46 -34.36 16.93
C GLN A 499 11.53 -35.62 16.06
N MET A 500 12.52 -36.46 16.31
CA MET A 500 12.61 -37.76 15.67
C MET A 500 11.52 -38.67 16.24
N LYS A 501 10.83 -39.42 15.39
CA LYS A 501 9.83 -40.39 15.85
C LYS A 501 10.49 -41.46 16.73
N PRO A 502 9.86 -41.85 17.86
CA PRO A 502 10.36 -42.95 18.69
C PRO A 502 10.45 -44.25 17.88
N GLY A 503 11.47 -45.07 18.16
CA GLY A 503 11.64 -46.39 17.52
C GLY A 503 12.49 -46.39 16.24
N PHE A 504 13.11 -45.27 15.88
CA PHE A 504 14.10 -45.23 14.80
C PHE A 504 15.37 -46.01 15.16
N ASP A 505 15.70 -47.00 14.35
CA ASP A 505 16.92 -47.80 14.46
C ASP A 505 17.86 -47.48 13.29
N PRO A 506 18.94 -46.69 13.52
CA PRO A 506 19.86 -46.29 12.45
C PRO A 506 20.61 -47.47 11.82
N THR A 507 20.60 -48.66 12.43
CA THR A 507 21.25 -49.86 11.89
C THR A 507 20.45 -50.54 10.77
N LYS A 508 19.15 -50.21 10.63
CA LYS A 508 18.25 -50.78 9.61
C LYS A 508 18.34 -50.09 8.24
N GLY A 509 19.13 -49.02 8.12
CA GLY A 509 19.29 -48.27 6.86
C GLY A 509 18.06 -47.45 6.44
N GLU A 510 17.04 -47.36 7.29
CA GLU A 510 15.85 -46.53 7.07
C GLU A 510 16.17 -45.04 7.28
N ARG A 511 15.43 -44.14 6.62
CA ARG A 511 15.58 -42.71 6.85
C ARG A 511 14.81 -42.30 8.12
N PRO A 512 15.38 -41.47 9.00
CA PRO A 512 14.69 -41.01 10.20
C PRO A 512 13.46 -40.20 9.83
N GLU A 513 12.32 -40.58 10.38
CA GLU A 513 11.10 -39.79 10.31
C GLU A 513 11.04 -38.76 11.44
N PHE A 514 10.53 -37.58 11.10
CA PHE A 514 10.38 -36.47 12.04
C PHE A 514 8.92 -36.09 12.20
N TYR A 515 8.57 -35.47 13.32
CA TYR A 515 7.27 -34.88 13.59
C TYR A 515 7.44 -33.61 14.45
N PHE A 516 6.39 -32.81 14.55
CA PHE A 516 6.30 -31.73 15.51
C PHE A 516 5.24 -32.08 16.56
N SER A 517 5.50 -31.75 17.82
CA SER A 517 4.48 -31.90 18.86
C SER A 517 3.27 -30.99 18.57
N ASP A 518 2.10 -31.37 19.07
CA ASP A 518 0.88 -30.60 18.86
C ASP A 518 1.05 -29.13 19.29
N GLY A 519 0.62 -28.21 18.41
CA GLY A 519 0.79 -26.77 18.57
C GLY A 519 2.22 -26.25 18.40
N ALA A 520 3.21 -27.11 18.12
CA ALA A 520 4.61 -26.73 17.89
C ALA A 520 5.03 -26.90 16.42
N TYR A 521 4.06 -27.00 15.50
CA TYR A 521 4.34 -27.00 14.07
C TYR A 521 4.89 -25.65 13.62
N PRO A 522 5.62 -25.60 12.49
CA PRO A 522 6.16 -24.36 11.95
C PRO A 522 5.13 -23.26 11.71
N GLU A 523 3.88 -23.58 11.38
CA GLU A 523 2.84 -22.56 11.26
C GLU A 523 2.63 -21.78 12.57
N GLN A 524 2.56 -22.48 13.71
CA GLN A 524 2.35 -21.85 15.01
C GLN A 524 3.61 -21.14 15.51
N VAL A 525 4.80 -21.71 15.25
CA VAL A 525 6.05 -21.18 15.81
C VAL A 525 6.72 -20.17 14.88
N ASP A 526 6.97 -20.56 13.63
CA ASP A 526 7.69 -19.75 12.65
C ASP A 526 6.81 -18.68 11.99
N TRP A 527 5.51 -18.92 11.83
CA TRP A 527 4.57 -17.90 11.33
C TRP A 527 3.90 -17.13 12.48
N ILE A 528 2.96 -17.74 13.20
CA ILE A 528 2.17 -17.05 14.23
C ILE A 528 3.06 -16.50 15.35
N GLY A 529 4.00 -17.30 15.85
CA GLY A 529 4.88 -16.92 16.93
C GLY A 529 5.86 -15.80 16.56
N GLN A 530 6.39 -15.79 15.34
CA GLN A 530 7.23 -14.67 14.88
C GLN A 530 6.40 -13.42 14.60
N LYS A 531 5.20 -13.56 14.02
CA LYS A 531 4.26 -12.45 13.87
C LYS A 531 3.97 -11.76 15.21
N ASN A 532 3.68 -12.52 16.26
CA ASN A 532 3.43 -11.97 17.60
C ASN A 532 4.63 -11.16 18.14
N GLN A 533 5.85 -11.63 17.89
CA GLN A 533 7.07 -10.92 18.29
C GLN A 533 7.27 -9.64 17.47
N ILE A 534 7.00 -9.67 16.17
CA ILE A 534 7.08 -8.50 15.29
C ILE A 534 6.05 -7.45 15.71
N ASP A 535 4.82 -7.87 16.01
CA ASP A 535 3.76 -6.99 16.51
C ASP A 535 4.13 -6.36 17.86
N ALA A 536 4.67 -7.17 18.80
CA ALA A 536 5.14 -6.67 20.08
C ALA A 536 6.32 -5.69 19.92
N ALA A 537 7.23 -5.93 18.98
CA ALA A 537 8.33 -5.03 18.67
C ALA A 537 7.82 -3.69 18.11
N LYS A 538 6.88 -3.75 17.17
CA LYS A 538 6.25 -2.56 16.58
C LYS A 538 5.51 -1.75 17.65
N ALA A 539 4.73 -2.40 18.50
CA ALA A 539 4.02 -1.76 19.61
C ALA A 539 4.96 -1.13 20.64
N ALA A 540 6.12 -1.74 20.89
CA ALA A 540 7.14 -1.20 21.79
C ALA A 540 8.01 -0.09 21.16
N GLY A 541 7.83 0.24 19.88
CA GLY A 541 8.62 1.26 19.19
C GLY A 541 10.07 0.83 18.96
N VAL A 542 10.32 -0.46 18.76
CA VAL A 542 11.66 -1.02 18.50
C VAL A 542 12.28 -0.37 17.26
N LYS A 543 13.55 0.04 17.38
CA LYS A 543 14.27 0.78 16.34
C LYS A 543 14.88 -0.14 15.27
N HIS A 544 15.14 -1.41 15.60
CA HIS A 544 15.70 -2.38 14.65
C HIS A 544 15.37 -3.83 15.05
N VAL A 545 14.86 -4.62 14.11
CA VAL A 545 14.63 -6.06 14.26
C VAL A 545 15.59 -6.85 13.37
N VAL A 546 16.39 -7.73 13.97
CA VAL A 546 17.22 -8.69 13.25
C VAL A 546 16.54 -10.06 13.30
N LEU A 547 16.15 -10.60 12.15
CA LEU A 547 15.48 -11.90 12.05
C LEU A 547 16.40 -12.92 11.37
N VAL A 548 16.60 -14.07 12.02
CA VAL A 548 17.29 -15.21 11.41
C VAL A 548 16.28 -16.12 10.71
N GLY A 549 16.32 -16.05 9.37
CA GLY A 549 15.55 -16.88 8.45
C GLY A 549 16.25 -18.18 8.09
N SER A 550 16.07 -18.63 6.86
CA SER A 550 16.79 -19.77 6.30
C SER A 550 16.88 -19.66 4.78
N MET A 551 18.04 -20.04 4.23
CA MET A 551 18.12 -20.36 2.80
C MET A 551 17.19 -21.55 2.46
N GLY A 552 16.76 -21.62 1.21
CA GLY A 552 15.81 -22.57 0.62
C GLY A 552 14.39 -22.02 0.49
N GLY A 553 14.13 -20.82 1.02
CA GLY A 553 12.79 -20.21 1.07
C GLY A 553 12.18 -19.85 -0.27
N THR A 554 12.97 -19.79 -1.35
CA THR A 554 12.48 -19.53 -2.72
C THR A 554 11.99 -20.80 -3.43
N ASN A 555 12.24 -21.99 -2.87
CA ASN A 555 11.83 -23.27 -3.43
C ASN A 555 10.77 -23.96 -2.57
N THR A 556 9.52 -23.95 -3.01
CA THR A 556 8.40 -24.60 -2.30
C THR A 556 8.58 -26.11 -2.15
N ASN A 557 9.33 -26.75 -3.04
CA ASN A 557 9.62 -28.19 -3.03
C ASN A 557 10.93 -28.54 -2.30
N HIS A 558 11.52 -27.59 -1.56
CA HIS A 558 12.76 -27.84 -0.85
C HIS A 558 12.58 -28.96 0.21
N PRO A 559 13.52 -29.91 0.37
CA PRO A 559 13.36 -31.07 1.26
C PRO A 559 13.03 -30.73 2.72
N LEU A 560 13.44 -29.56 3.20
CA LEU A 560 13.10 -29.09 4.55
C LEU A 560 11.59 -28.88 4.76
N ASN A 561 10.80 -28.61 3.70
CA ASN A 561 9.35 -28.48 3.80
C ASN A 561 8.66 -29.82 4.08
N SER A 562 9.27 -30.93 3.67
CA SER A 562 8.76 -32.29 3.92
C SER A 562 9.08 -32.83 5.32
N LEU A 563 9.97 -32.17 6.08
CA LEU A 563 10.28 -32.61 7.45
C LEU A 563 9.04 -32.47 8.33
N GLY A 564 8.56 -33.60 8.86
CA GLY A 564 7.38 -33.67 9.73
C GLY A 564 6.12 -33.07 9.13
N ASN A 565 6.03 -33.00 7.79
CA ASN A 565 4.96 -32.32 7.04
C ASN A 565 4.73 -30.86 7.51
N GLY A 566 5.82 -30.18 7.92
CA GLY A 566 5.73 -28.88 8.57
C GLY A 566 5.76 -27.67 7.64
N ASN A 567 6.21 -27.79 6.39
CA ASN A 567 6.36 -26.66 5.44
C ASN A 567 7.19 -25.49 6.01
N ILE A 568 8.23 -25.80 6.79
CA ILE A 568 8.92 -24.82 7.63
C ILE A 568 9.47 -23.59 6.87
N LEU A 569 9.99 -23.77 5.65
CA LEU A 569 10.55 -22.66 4.88
C LEU A 569 9.45 -21.74 4.34
N ILE A 570 8.27 -22.28 4.03
CA ILE A 570 7.11 -21.48 3.62
C ILE A 570 6.68 -20.54 4.75
N TRP A 571 6.58 -21.06 5.98
CA TRP A 571 6.19 -20.26 7.14
C TRP A 571 7.25 -19.24 7.54
N LYS A 572 8.53 -19.60 7.47
CA LYS A 572 9.64 -18.66 7.67
C LYS A 572 9.60 -17.54 6.64
N ARG A 573 9.44 -17.84 5.35
CA ARG A 573 9.35 -16.82 4.30
C ARG A 573 8.13 -15.91 4.50
N LYS A 574 7.01 -16.45 4.97
CA LYS A 574 5.81 -15.68 5.32
C LYS A 574 6.06 -14.70 6.48
N ALA A 575 6.79 -15.12 7.52
CA ALA A 575 7.17 -14.24 8.64
C ALA A 575 8.21 -13.19 8.23
N GLU A 576 9.16 -13.56 7.37
CA GLU A 576 10.12 -12.61 6.78
C GLU A 576 9.40 -11.52 5.95
N GLN A 577 8.43 -11.91 5.11
CA GLN A 577 7.59 -10.96 4.36
C GLN A 577 6.81 -10.06 5.33
N TYR A 578 6.21 -10.62 6.37
CA TYR A 578 5.48 -9.83 7.35
C TYR A 578 6.36 -8.84 8.11
N LEU A 579 7.60 -9.21 8.45
CA LEU A 579 8.57 -8.28 9.01
C LEU A 579 8.92 -7.17 8.01
N ALA A 580 9.15 -7.53 6.74
CA ALA A 580 9.44 -6.56 5.69
C ALA A 580 8.29 -5.57 5.49
N ASP A 581 7.06 -6.07 5.50
CA ASP A 581 5.85 -5.28 5.37
C ASP A 581 5.54 -4.47 6.63
N SER A 582 6.08 -4.83 7.80
CA SER A 582 5.71 -4.22 9.09
C SER A 582 6.04 -2.72 9.21
N GLY A 583 7.02 -2.26 8.42
CA GLY A 583 7.58 -0.90 8.48
C GLY A 583 8.65 -0.69 9.55
N VAL A 584 8.91 -1.68 10.41
CA VAL A 584 10.00 -1.62 11.41
C VAL A 584 11.34 -1.82 10.69
N PRO A 585 12.38 -0.99 10.94
CA PRO A 585 13.70 -1.23 10.35
C PRO A 585 14.17 -2.65 10.68
N TYR A 586 14.61 -3.38 9.65
CA TYR A 586 14.89 -4.80 9.80
C TYR A 586 16.18 -5.25 9.11
N THR A 587 16.72 -6.39 9.54
CA THR A 587 17.74 -7.14 8.82
C THR A 587 17.37 -8.61 8.84
N ILE A 588 17.17 -9.22 7.67
CA ILE A 588 16.85 -10.64 7.54
C ILE A 588 18.11 -11.39 7.10
N ILE A 589 18.58 -12.31 7.93
CA ILE A 589 19.78 -13.10 7.69
C ILE A 589 19.33 -14.54 7.43
N ARG A 590 19.59 -15.06 6.22
CA ARG A 590 19.22 -16.42 5.81
C ARG A 590 20.47 -17.30 5.78
N PRO A 591 20.86 -17.93 6.90
CA PRO A 591 22.00 -18.83 6.88
C PRO A 591 21.70 -20.08 6.05
N GLY A 592 22.76 -20.62 5.46
CA GLY A 592 22.77 -21.99 4.95
C GLY A 592 22.84 -23.03 6.07
N GLY A 593 23.42 -24.20 5.76
CA GLY A 593 23.62 -25.27 6.73
C GLY A 593 24.41 -24.79 7.96
N LEU A 594 23.84 -24.96 9.16
CA LEU A 594 24.44 -24.47 10.39
C LEU A 594 25.46 -25.46 10.98
N LEU A 595 26.70 -25.00 11.14
CA LEU A 595 27.81 -25.78 11.72
C LEU A 595 28.04 -25.43 13.21
N ASP A 596 28.36 -26.43 14.02
CA ASP A 596 28.84 -26.25 15.40
C ASP A 596 30.37 -26.14 15.41
N LYS A 597 30.90 -25.06 14.83
CA LYS A 597 32.33 -24.73 14.75
C LYS A 597 32.60 -23.34 15.32
N GLU A 598 33.87 -23.06 15.63
CA GLU A 598 34.32 -21.75 16.06
C GLU A 598 34.12 -20.69 14.96
N GLY A 599 33.73 -19.47 15.36
CA GLY A 599 33.48 -18.33 14.48
C GLY A 599 34.64 -17.33 14.45
N GLY A 600 34.63 -16.39 13.52
CA GLY A 600 35.69 -15.38 13.32
C GLY A 600 36.93 -15.90 12.58
N ILE A 601 36.89 -17.14 12.09
CA ILE A 601 38.01 -17.81 11.40
C ILE A 601 37.78 -17.88 9.88
N ARG A 602 36.53 -17.77 9.42
CA ARG A 602 36.19 -17.97 8.00
C ARG A 602 35.83 -16.66 7.32
N GLU A 603 36.04 -16.64 6.01
CA GLU A 603 35.47 -15.59 5.16
C GLU A 603 33.97 -15.82 5.02
N LEU A 604 33.18 -14.85 5.45
CA LEU A 604 31.74 -14.83 5.28
C LEU A 604 31.41 -14.32 3.87
N ILE A 605 30.45 -14.99 3.24
CA ILE A 605 29.94 -14.63 1.93
C ILE A 605 28.45 -14.38 2.02
N VAL A 606 27.99 -13.36 1.31
CA VAL A 606 26.58 -12.98 1.23
C VAL A 606 26.05 -13.25 -0.17
N GLY A 607 24.79 -13.63 -0.27
CA GLY A 607 24.11 -13.90 -1.54
C GLY A 607 22.66 -13.45 -1.52
N LYS A 608 21.94 -13.77 -2.59
CA LYS A 608 20.53 -13.45 -2.77
C LYS A 608 19.79 -14.68 -3.29
N ASP A 609 18.51 -14.80 -2.92
CA ASP A 609 17.55 -15.74 -3.49
C ASP A 609 18.06 -17.18 -3.69
N ASP A 610 18.73 -17.71 -2.66
CA ASP A 610 19.26 -19.07 -2.56
C ASP A 610 20.39 -19.41 -3.54
N GLU A 611 21.02 -18.40 -4.17
CA GLU A 611 22.16 -18.55 -5.08
C GLU A 611 23.31 -19.35 -4.44
N LEU A 612 23.56 -19.14 -3.14
CA LEU A 612 24.62 -19.82 -2.40
C LEU A 612 24.38 -21.33 -2.27
N LEU A 613 23.13 -21.81 -2.32
CA LEU A 613 22.82 -23.25 -2.29
C LEU A 613 23.28 -23.98 -3.56
N GLN A 614 23.59 -23.26 -4.63
CA GLN A 614 24.13 -23.83 -5.87
C GLN A 614 25.67 -23.92 -5.87
N THR A 615 26.34 -23.34 -4.87
CA THR A 615 27.81 -23.33 -4.75
C THR A 615 28.31 -24.41 -3.82
N GLU A 616 29.62 -24.66 -3.73
CA GLU A 616 30.18 -25.55 -2.68
C GLU A 616 30.06 -24.96 -1.26
N ASN A 617 29.86 -23.64 -1.14
CA ASN A 617 29.83 -22.90 0.11
C ASN A 617 28.40 -22.70 0.60
N LYS A 618 27.78 -23.78 1.10
CA LYS A 618 26.36 -23.81 1.50
C LYS A 618 26.13 -23.72 3.01
N ALA A 619 27.18 -23.51 3.80
CA ALA A 619 27.14 -23.67 5.26
C ALA A 619 27.88 -22.54 6.00
N VAL A 620 27.47 -22.28 7.24
CA VAL A 620 28.05 -21.25 8.10
C VAL A 620 28.03 -21.69 9.58
N PRO A 621 29.08 -21.42 10.36
CA PRO A 621 29.07 -21.66 11.80
C PRO A 621 28.02 -20.84 12.54
N ARG A 622 27.35 -21.42 13.54
CA ARG A 622 26.40 -20.70 14.40
C ARG A 622 27.03 -19.49 15.08
N ALA A 623 28.31 -19.59 15.44
CA ALA A 623 29.06 -18.50 16.06
C ALA A 623 29.27 -17.29 15.12
N ASP A 624 29.37 -17.53 13.81
CA ASP A 624 29.46 -16.49 12.79
C ASP A 624 28.08 -15.86 12.51
N VAL A 625 27.01 -16.67 12.42
CA VAL A 625 25.63 -16.15 12.35
C VAL A 625 25.33 -15.24 13.54
N ALA A 626 25.73 -15.66 14.74
CA ALA A 626 25.57 -14.87 15.95
C ALA A 626 26.36 -13.55 15.89
N GLU A 627 27.58 -13.57 15.35
CA GLU A 627 28.35 -12.34 15.16
C GLU A 627 27.67 -11.40 14.16
N VAL A 628 27.21 -11.90 13.01
CA VAL A 628 26.51 -11.10 12.00
C VAL A 628 25.24 -10.47 12.60
N CYS A 629 24.48 -11.18 13.43
CA CYS A 629 23.30 -10.64 14.10
C CYS A 629 23.64 -9.44 15.00
N ILE A 630 24.73 -9.54 15.76
CA ILE A 630 25.17 -8.48 16.68
C ILE A 630 25.74 -7.29 15.89
N GLN A 631 26.53 -7.56 14.86
CA GLN A 631 27.08 -6.52 14.00
C GLN A 631 25.98 -5.77 13.26
N ALA A 632 24.91 -6.45 12.84
CA ALA A 632 23.79 -5.81 12.16
C ALA A 632 23.17 -4.66 12.98
N LEU A 633 23.19 -4.73 14.31
CA LEU A 633 22.70 -3.65 15.18
C LEU A 633 23.53 -2.35 15.05
N ASN A 634 24.75 -2.41 14.53
CA ASN A 634 25.70 -1.30 14.53
C ASN A 634 25.82 -0.59 13.18
N PHE A 635 25.21 -1.10 12.12
CA PHE A 635 25.35 -0.57 10.77
C PHE A 635 23.99 -0.25 10.15
N GLU A 636 23.77 1.02 9.81
CA GLU A 636 22.54 1.45 9.15
C GLU A 636 22.46 0.89 7.72
N GLU A 637 23.60 0.63 7.08
CA GLU A 637 23.65 0.13 5.70
C GLU A 637 23.04 -1.28 5.55
N VAL A 638 22.79 -2.01 6.64
CA VAL A 638 22.16 -3.34 6.60
C VAL A 638 20.67 -3.32 6.96
N GLN A 639 20.11 -2.14 7.25
CA GLN A 639 18.68 -1.98 7.49
C GLN A 639 17.88 -2.09 6.18
N PHE A 640 16.69 -2.67 6.27
CA PHE A 640 15.79 -2.99 5.17
C PHE A 640 16.39 -3.94 4.13
N LYS A 641 17.34 -4.78 4.55
CA LYS A 641 18.00 -5.76 3.68
C LYS A 641 17.71 -7.20 4.13
N ALA A 642 17.64 -8.08 3.14
CA ALA A 642 17.51 -9.51 3.34
C ALA A 642 18.54 -10.23 2.48
N PHE A 643 19.32 -11.15 3.07
CA PHE A 643 20.44 -11.77 2.38
C PHE A 643 20.72 -13.18 2.86
N ASP A 644 21.30 -13.97 1.96
CA ASP A 644 21.80 -15.31 2.24
C ASP A 644 23.18 -15.22 2.87
N LEU A 645 23.48 -16.11 3.80
CA LEU A 645 24.75 -16.12 4.53
C LEU A 645 25.37 -17.52 4.50
N ALA A 646 26.57 -17.61 3.97
CA ALA A 646 27.43 -18.78 4.06
C ALA A 646 28.87 -18.38 4.43
N SER A 647 29.75 -19.38 4.55
CA SER A 647 31.18 -19.18 4.76
C SER A 647 31.98 -20.06 3.81
N LYS A 648 33.14 -19.57 3.38
CA LYS A 648 34.15 -20.42 2.72
C LYS A 648 34.73 -21.42 3.73
N PRO A 649 35.33 -22.53 3.28
CA PRO A 649 36.04 -23.43 4.16
C PRO A 649 37.17 -22.68 4.87
N GLU A 650 37.50 -23.17 6.05
CA GLU A 650 38.62 -22.65 6.83
C GLU A 650 39.92 -22.75 6.03
N GLY A 651 40.72 -21.67 6.04
CA GLY A 651 41.98 -21.59 5.30
C GLY A 651 41.87 -21.23 3.82
N VAL A 652 40.67 -21.17 3.22
CA VAL A 652 40.50 -20.82 1.79
C VAL A 652 40.36 -19.31 1.57
N GLY A 653 39.78 -18.59 2.53
CA GLY A 653 39.50 -17.16 2.44
C GLY A 653 40.10 -16.35 3.59
N THR A 654 39.95 -15.03 3.53
CA THR A 654 40.38 -14.15 4.64
C THR A 654 39.26 -14.01 5.66
N PRO A 655 39.51 -14.25 6.98
CA PRO A 655 38.48 -14.10 8.00
C PRO A 655 37.81 -12.72 7.94
N THR A 656 36.48 -12.68 7.89
CA THR A 656 35.75 -11.42 7.77
C THR A 656 35.84 -10.63 9.07
N LYS A 657 36.52 -9.48 9.01
CA LYS A 657 36.61 -8.50 10.12
C LYS A 657 35.92 -7.18 9.80
N ASP A 658 35.83 -6.83 8.52
CA ASP A 658 35.14 -5.62 8.05
C ASP A 658 33.69 -5.93 7.70
N PHE A 659 32.82 -5.84 8.71
CA PHE A 659 31.38 -6.03 8.53
C PHE A 659 30.73 -4.87 7.77
N LYS A 660 31.33 -3.67 7.79
CA LYS A 660 30.82 -2.54 6.99
C LYS A 660 30.93 -2.86 5.50
N ALA A 661 32.10 -3.33 5.06
CA ALA A 661 32.31 -3.77 3.69
C ALA A 661 31.39 -4.95 3.33
N LEU A 662 31.25 -5.95 4.22
CA LEU A 662 30.34 -7.07 4.01
C LEU A 662 28.90 -6.59 3.77
N PHE A 663 28.39 -5.69 4.62
CA PHE A 663 27.03 -5.18 4.52
C PHE A 663 26.81 -4.21 3.36
N SER A 664 27.83 -3.45 2.96
CA SER A 664 27.77 -2.56 1.80
C SER A 664 27.57 -3.32 0.49
N ASN A 665 28.06 -4.56 0.41
CA ASN A 665 27.89 -5.41 -0.77
C ASN A 665 26.46 -5.96 -0.93
N ILE A 666 25.60 -5.85 0.09
CA ILE A 666 24.24 -6.35 0.03
C ILE A 666 23.37 -5.30 -0.66
N THR A 667 22.78 -5.66 -1.80
CA THR A 667 21.85 -4.78 -2.55
C THR A 667 20.40 -5.26 -2.45
N ALA A 668 20.18 -6.49 -1.97
CA ALA A 668 18.89 -7.14 -1.90
C ALA A 668 18.01 -6.58 -0.77
N ARG A 669 16.83 -6.09 -1.13
CA ARG A 669 15.68 -5.92 -0.22
C ARG A 669 14.85 -7.20 -0.25
N PHE A 670 14.02 -7.41 0.78
CA PHE A 670 13.14 -8.59 0.86
C PHE A 670 12.16 -8.63 -0.31
#